data_AF-A0A0G0XHE7-F1
#
_entry.id   AF-A0A0G0XHE7-F1
#
_cell.length_a   1.000
_cell.length_b   1.000
_cell.length_c   1.000
_cell.angle_alpha   90.00
_cell.angle_beta   90.00
_cell.angle_gamma   90.00
#
_symmetry.space_group_name_H-M   'P 1'
#
loop_
_entity.id
_entity.type
_entity.pdbx_description
1 polymer ?
#
loop_
_entity_poly.entity_id
_entity_poly.type
_entity_poly.pdbx_seq_one_letter_code
_entity_poly.pdbx_strand_id
1 'polypeptide(L)'
;MWYARSLSIQMQQNSTRRNLGKEEKDLPEINLSLVQKESWEWFLTEGIREELTQISPIDDFTGKNWQLIMGEHSLLSPTISPREASKKGLTYSFPLKIKATLINKKMGKEVSQDVFLGDVPQMTSRGTFIINGIERAVINQIVRSPGVYFSGELDPSSGRILYKAEVRPLHGSWLEFEVTRGDLIYARIDRRRKVLATVFLKAMGVISDQELRAVFSEIDGKGEHKYIASTLTKDSTIGREDALLEIYKKLRPGEPVLLENAESLFQSLFLDGRRYDLGRVGRFKINKRLGLTIPNDKSTWVLTKQDVVSAINYLIGLQNGVGKLDDIDHLANRRLRRVGELVAVNAFRVGLLRLERSIKEKMSLISPDDKPLPATLINARPLIASLNEFFRSNQLSTILDDTNPLSEVDNLRRVSVLGPGGINRERASFSIRDVNASQYGRIDPVRSPEGPNIGLVTYLALYARVNEFGFIETPYKKVEKVGKKVRVTNETVYLTADDEEDHYITHSGVNLDKDGFIANSRVALRYMAKFIEGPASLVEYIDVTPRQVIGASASLIPFLANDEGNRALMGSNMQCQSVPLVNPESPIVGTGMEKIIASGMGRVLMARHAGVIEYADAQKVVVKLTKKPSGEISISEDVEIIENGKNEVYYLTKFRRTAHSTCYNQKLTVSVGDKVKEGDLIADGPASEQGELGLGRNLVIAYTNFGGYGFEDAILISDRLVKEDLLTSIHIEEYDAELVDTKLGPEELTRDIPNVAETELANLAEDGIIVIGAEVGPNDILVGKIAPKGETELTSEERLLRAIFGEKAREVRDTSLRVPHGEKGIVVDISILDRDTGDELGPGVIKKVIVKIAQIRKITVGDKVAGRHGNKGVIAKIMSTSDMPYMEDGTPIDIIISPLSVLARMNLGQLMEAHLGWALSKKGEKVAVPVFDNIDKDELAKQLESAQLPVSGKTRLRDGRSGEDFKEDTVVGVAYIMKLTHMVEDKTHARSTGPYSLVTQQPLGGKAQMGGQRLGEMEVWALEAHRASHTLQEMLTIKSDDVLGRAKAFEAIVKGIDIPEATIPESFKVLVRELNSLGLAIEPKGVSFAKEEVINGTTE
;
A
#
# COMPACT_ATOMS: atom_id res chain seq x y z
N MET A 1 10.27 -41.70 -13.04
CA MET A 1 11.14 -40.65 -13.61
C MET A 1 11.01 -40.48 -15.13
N TRP A 2 11.10 -41.54 -15.95
CA TRP A 2 10.92 -41.44 -17.42
C TRP A 2 9.47 -41.10 -17.86
N TYR A 3 8.46 -41.64 -17.17
CA TYR A 3 7.04 -41.37 -17.46
C TYR A 3 6.59 -39.93 -17.14
N ALA A 4 7.17 -39.32 -16.08
CA ALA A 4 6.94 -37.93 -15.72
C ALA A 4 7.68 -36.95 -16.66
N ARG A 5 8.82 -37.37 -17.22
CA ARG A 5 9.56 -36.63 -18.25
C ARG A 5 8.86 -36.65 -19.61
N SER A 6 8.23 -37.76 -19.98
CA SER A 6 7.49 -37.83 -21.26
C SER A 6 6.21 -37.01 -21.26
N LEU A 7 5.49 -36.94 -20.13
CA LEU A 7 4.31 -36.09 -19.97
C LEU A 7 4.65 -34.59 -19.94
N SER A 8 5.76 -34.20 -19.28
CA SER A 8 6.23 -32.80 -19.28
C SER A 8 6.71 -32.34 -20.66
N ILE A 9 7.35 -33.22 -21.44
CA ILE A 9 7.77 -32.91 -22.82
C ILE A 9 6.56 -32.84 -23.79
N GLN A 10 5.50 -33.63 -23.57
CA GLN A 10 4.27 -33.53 -24.37
C GLN A 10 3.42 -32.28 -24.02
N MET A 11 3.38 -31.86 -22.74
CA MET A 11 2.76 -30.60 -22.33
C MET A 11 3.48 -29.36 -22.89
N GLN A 12 4.80 -29.45 -23.13
CA GLN A 12 5.64 -28.34 -23.59
C GLN A 12 5.36 -27.88 -25.04
N GLN A 13 4.68 -28.67 -25.87
CA GLN A 13 4.48 -28.34 -27.29
C GLN A 13 3.13 -27.67 -27.63
N ASN A 14 2.21 -27.51 -26.68
CA ASN A 14 0.86 -26.94 -26.95
C ASN A 14 0.33 -26.05 -25.80
N SER A 15 1.13 -25.13 -25.26
CA SER A 15 0.75 -24.34 -24.06
C SER A 15 -0.21 -23.17 -24.32
N THR A 16 -1.22 -23.32 -25.17
CA THR A 16 -2.30 -22.33 -25.29
C THR A 16 -3.42 -22.69 -24.32
N ARG A 17 -3.61 -21.88 -23.27
CA ARG A 17 -4.73 -22.00 -22.33
C ARG A 17 -6.06 -21.85 -23.08
N ARG A 18 -6.92 -22.87 -23.03
CA ARG A 18 -8.23 -22.85 -23.70
C ARG A 18 -9.26 -22.10 -22.83
N ASN A 19 -9.93 -21.10 -23.39
CA ASN A 19 -11.02 -20.41 -22.68
C ASN A 19 -12.29 -21.28 -22.70
N LEU A 20 -12.84 -21.63 -21.52
CA LEU A 20 -14.13 -22.30 -21.39
C LEU A 20 -15.30 -21.32 -21.16
N GLY A 21 -15.00 -20.06 -20.86
CA GLY A 21 -16.00 -19.01 -20.69
C GLY A 21 -16.52 -18.46 -22.03
N LYS A 22 -17.27 -17.36 -21.93
CA LYS A 22 -17.73 -16.62 -23.12
C LYS A 22 -16.52 -15.97 -23.81
N GLU A 23 -16.48 -16.01 -25.14
CA GLU A 23 -15.44 -15.32 -25.89
C GLU A 23 -15.66 -13.81 -25.82
N GLU A 24 -14.71 -13.09 -25.20
CA GLU A 24 -14.78 -11.63 -25.05
C GLU A 24 -14.04 -10.94 -26.20
N LYS A 25 -14.74 -10.06 -26.93
CA LYS A 25 -14.19 -9.28 -28.05
C LYS A 25 -14.26 -7.80 -27.75
N ASP A 26 -13.28 -7.08 -28.30
CA ASP A 26 -13.19 -5.62 -28.27
C ASP A 26 -13.14 -5.05 -26.85
N LEU A 27 -12.31 -5.66 -25.99
CA LEU A 27 -12.05 -5.16 -24.64
C LEU A 27 -11.04 -4.02 -24.64
N PRO A 28 -11.18 -3.02 -23.76
CA PRO A 28 -10.14 -2.03 -23.52
C PRO A 28 -8.84 -2.71 -23.07
N GLU A 29 -7.70 -2.16 -23.49
CA GLU A 29 -6.39 -2.63 -23.03
C GLU A 29 -6.25 -2.44 -21.51
N ILE A 30 -5.75 -3.47 -20.83
CA ILE A 30 -5.48 -3.43 -19.39
C ILE A 30 -4.02 -3.00 -19.17
N ASN A 31 -3.83 -1.76 -18.71
CA ASN A 31 -2.53 -1.29 -18.24
C ASN A 31 -2.58 -1.00 -16.73
N LEU A 32 -1.96 -1.88 -15.95
CA LEU A 32 -2.10 -1.92 -14.49
C LEU A 32 -1.33 -0.81 -13.78
N SER A 33 -0.25 -0.29 -14.39
CA SER A 33 0.60 0.80 -13.85
C SER A 33 0.24 2.19 -14.41
N LEU A 34 -0.66 2.26 -15.39
CA LEU A 34 -1.02 3.49 -16.09
C LEU A 34 -1.46 4.62 -15.16
N VAL A 35 -2.25 4.29 -14.14
CA VAL A 35 -2.74 5.26 -13.14
C VAL A 35 -1.61 6.04 -12.46
N GLN A 36 -0.46 5.40 -12.24
CA GLN A 36 0.72 6.03 -11.66
C GLN A 36 1.46 6.86 -12.70
N LYS A 37 1.73 6.26 -13.87
CA LYS A 37 2.54 6.85 -14.94
C LYS A 37 1.95 8.14 -15.50
N GLU A 38 0.66 8.12 -15.87
CA GLU A 38 -0.01 9.31 -16.40
C GLU A 38 0.00 10.47 -15.41
N SER A 39 -0.22 10.17 -14.12
CA SER A 39 -0.20 11.20 -13.10
C SER A 39 1.18 11.80 -12.89
N TRP A 40 2.24 10.98 -12.96
CA TRP A 40 3.60 11.45 -12.81
C TRP A 40 4.04 12.28 -14.01
N GLU A 41 3.71 11.84 -15.22
CA GLU A 41 4.00 12.58 -16.46
C GLU A 41 3.34 13.96 -16.44
N TRP A 42 2.08 14.04 -15.99
CA TRP A 42 1.39 15.32 -15.79
C TRP A 42 2.13 16.22 -14.77
N PHE A 43 2.65 15.66 -13.67
CA PHE A 43 3.39 16.45 -12.68
C PHE A 43 4.67 17.04 -13.27
N LEU A 44 5.43 16.25 -14.04
CA LEU A 44 6.69 16.69 -14.64
C LEU A 44 6.48 17.74 -15.74
N THR A 45 5.42 17.63 -16.53
CA THR A 45 5.17 18.49 -17.69
C THR A 45 4.36 19.75 -17.33
N GLU A 46 3.26 19.60 -16.59
CA GLU A 46 2.33 20.67 -16.24
C GLU A 46 2.40 21.06 -14.76
N GLY A 47 2.40 20.09 -13.84
CA GLY A 47 2.26 20.33 -12.41
C GLY A 47 3.36 21.23 -11.81
N ILE A 48 4.63 20.98 -12.12
CA ILE A 48 5.76 21.83 -11.68
C ILE A 48 5.57 23.26 -12.18
N ARG A 49 5.17 23.45 -13.44
CA ARG A 49 4.95 24.77 -14.04
C ARG A 49 3.79 25.50 -13.37
N GLU A 50 2.69 24.81 -13.11
CA GLU A 50 1.52 25.37 -12.43
C GLU A 50 1.89 25.88 -11.03
N GLU A 51 2.63 25.08 -10.25
CA GLU A 51 3.05 25.44 -8.89
C GLU A 51 4.09 26.58 -8.86
N LEU A 52 5.05 26.61 -9.79
CA LEU A 52 6.00 27.73 -9.93
C LEU A 52 5.28 29.03 -10.30
N THR A 53 4.26 28.96 -11.16
CA THR A 53 3.46 30.13 -11.57
C THR A 53 2.63 30.69 -10.41
N GLN A 54 2.26 29.88 -9.41
CA GLN A 54 1.50 30.37 -8.26
C GLN A 54 2.32 31.32 -7.36
N ILE A 55 3.63 31.05 -7.20
CA ILE A 55 4.51 31.85 -6.35
C ILE A 55 5.23 32.98 -7.12
N SER A 56 5.35 32.85 -8.45
CA SER A 56 6.00 33.83 -9.33
C SER A 56 4.99 34.87 -9.85
N PRO A 57 5.34 36.17 -9.95
CA PRO A 57 6.60 36.79 -9.52
C PRO A 57 6.66 37.00 -8.00
N ILE A 58 7.89 36.95 -7.46
CA ILE A 58 8.20 37.17 -6.04
C ILE A 58 8.77 38.57 -5.87
N ASP A 59 8.05 39.45 -5.20
CA ASP A 59 8.51 40.79 -4.84
C ASP A 59 9.16 40.82 -3.45
N ASP A 60 10.11 41.73 -3.23
CA ASP A 60 10.67 42.01 -1.89
C ASP A 60 9.59 42.50 -0.91
N PHE A 61 9.86 42.48 0.41
CA PHE A 61 8.84 42.92 1.40
C PHE A 61 8.37 44.36 1.18
N THR A 62 9.21 45.21 0.58
CA THR A 62 8.83 46.60 0.28
C THR A 62 8.08 46.74 -1.04
N GLY A 63 8.17 45.74 -1.93
CA GLY A 63 7.63 45.72 -3.29
C GLY A 63 8.34 46.66 -4.29
N LYS A 64 9.33 47.43 -3.84
CA LYS A 64 9.89 48.58 -4.56
C LYS A 64 11.27 48.34 -5.17
N ASN A 65 12.05 47.40 -4.65
CA ASN A 65 13.46 47.29 -5.03
C ASN A 65 13.73 46.14 -6.00
N TRP A 66 13.27 44.93 -5.66
CA TRP A 66 13.65 43.70 -6.34
C TRP A 66 12.43 42.84 -6.66
N GLN A 67 12.45 42.19 -7.81
CA GLN A 67 11.47 41.18 -8.21
C GLN A 67 12.18 40.00 -8.85
N LEU A 68 11.84 38.79 -8.40
CA LEU A 68 12.34 37.55 -8.95
C LEU A 68 11.22 36.83 -9.70
N ILE A 69 11.46 36.54 -10.98
CA ILE A 69 10.57 35.76 -11.84
C ILE A 69 11.16 34.36 -11.97
N MET A 70 10.40 33.35 -11.56
CA MET A 70 10.67 31.95 -11.89
C MET A 70 10.00 31.63 -13.23
N GLY A 71 10.82 31.30 -14.23
CA GLY A 71 10.39 30.96 -15.59
C GLY A 71 10.28 29.46 -15.81
N GLU A 72 10.56 29.03 -17.04
CA GLU A 72 10.46 27.62 -17.45
C GLU A 72 11.41 26.70 -16.67
N HIS A 73 10.94 25.49 -16.40
CA HIS A 73 11.72 24.43 -15.79
C HIS A 73 12.24 23.44 -16.83
N SER A 74 13.39 22.84 -16.52
CA SER A 74 13.96 21.74 -17.29
C SER A 74 14.45 20.66 -16.34
N LEU A 75 14.24 19.40 -16.72
CA LEU A 75 14.77 18.23 -16.02
C LEU A 75 15.98 17.74 -16.80
N LEU A 76 17.11 17.60 -16.11
CA LEU A 76 18.32 17.04 -16.70
C LEU A 76 18.28 15.51 -16.62
N SER A 77 19.10 14.86 -17.45
CA SER A 77 19.28 13.41 -17.40
C SER A 77 19.82 12.97 -16.02
N PRO A 78 19.41 11.79 -15.54
CA PRO A 78 19.87 11.25 -14.26
C PRO A 78 21.38 10.97 -14.33
N THR A 79 22.05 11.11 -13.19
CA THR A 79 23.47 10.78 -13.05
C THR A 79 23.71 9.28 -12.88
N ILE A 80 22.72 8.56 -12.37
CA ILE A 80 22.79 7.13 -12.06
C ILE A 80 21.57 6.40 -12.62
N SER A 81 21.76 5.13 -13.00
CA SER A 81 20.66 4.26 -13.40
C SER A 81 19.84 3.80 -12.17
N PRO A 82 18.56 3.38 -12.36
CA PRO A 82 17.76 2.78 -11.29
C PRO A 82 18.45 1.57 -10.63
N ARG A 83 19.15 0.74 -11.42
CA ARG A 83 19.86 -0.44 -10.94
C ARG A 83 21.03 -0.07 -10.02
N GLU A 84 21.80 0.96 -10.39
CA GLU A 84 22.88 1.49 -9.56
C GLU A 84 22.34 2.15 -8.29
N ALA A 85 21.23 2.89 -8.38
CA ALA A 85 20.58 3.50 -7.22
C ALA A 85 20.16 2.44 -6.19
N SER A 86 19.55 1.33 -6.64
CA SER A 86 19.19 0.20 -5.78
C SER A 86 20.43 -0.45 -5.14
N LYS A 87 21.48 -0.71 -5.94
CA LYS A 87 22.70 -1.36 -5.44
C LYS A 87 23.49 -0.53 -4.43
N LYS A 88 23.58 0.79 -4.67
CA LYS A 88 24.37 1.72 -3.84
C LYS A 88 23.59 2.33 -2.67
N GLY A 89 22.30 2.02 -2.52
CA GLY A 89 21.49 2.65 -1.47
C GLY A 89 21.17 4.12 -1.75
N LEU A 90 21.19 4.55 -3.02
CA LEU A 90 20.95 5.94 -3.43
C LEU A 90 19.52 6.16 -3.93
N THR A 91 19.13 7.43 -4.08
CA THR A 91 17.83 7.80 -4.65
C THR A 91 17.97 7.98 -6.16
N TYR A 92 17.06 7.38 -6.95
CA TYR A 92 16.99 7.64 -8.38
C TYR A 92 16.22 8.94 -8.63
N SER A 93 16.90 9.97 -9.11
CA SER A 93 16.35 11.32 -9.25
C SER A 93 16.91 12.08 -10.45
N PHE A 94 16.15 13.08 -10.91
CA PHE A 94 16.51 13.96 -12.00
C PHE A 94 16.80 15.36 -11.45
N PRO A 95 17.92 16.00 -11.85
CA PRO A 95 18.21 17.38 -11.45
C PRO A 95 17.20 18.37 -12.07
N LEU A 96 16.50 19.13 -11.23
CA LEU A 96 15.57 20.17 -11.66
C LEU A 96 16.27 21.52 -11.76
N LYS A 97 16.18 22.17 -12.91
CA LYS A 97 16.64 23.56 -13.13
C LYS A 97 15.48 24.45 -13.54
N ILE A 98 15.54 25.71 -13.14
CA ILE A 98 14.61 26.75 -13.57
C ILE A 98 15.37 27.95 -14.13
N LYS A 99 14.79 28.61 -15.14
CA LYS A 99 15.29 29.90 -15.61
C LYS A 99 14.79 31.00 -14.67
N ALA A 100 15.66 31.56 -13.85
CA ALA A 100 15.31 32.61 -12.90
C ALA A 100 15.78 33.98 -13.40
N THR A 101 14.88 34.96 -13.43
CA THR A 101 15.18 36.35 -13.82
C THR A 101 14.99 37.27 -12.63
N LEU A 102 16.07 37.95 -12.23
CA LEU A 102 16.04 38.98 -11.19
C LEU A 102 15.97 40.36 -11.83
N ILE A 103 14.96 41.15 -11.45
CA ILE A 103 14.70 42.50 -11.94
C ILE A 103 14.95 43.49 -10.81
N ASN A 104 15.85 44.45 -11.04
CA ASN A 104 15.99 45.62 -10.19
C ASN A 104 14.99 46.69 -10.66
N LYS A 105 13.92 46.90 -9.90
CA LYS A 105 12.85 47.85 -10.27
C LYS A 105 13.30 49.31 -10.28
N LYS A 106 14.35 49.66 -9.54
CA LYS A 106 14.90 51.03 -9.51
C LYS A 106 15.79 51.32 -10.71
N MET A 107 16.62 50.37 -11.12
CA MET A 107 17.57 50.53 -12.23
C MET A 107 17.03 50.05 -13.59
N GLY A 108 15.92 49.31 -13.61
CA GLY A 108 15.37 48.69 -14.82
C GLY A 108 16.29 47.64 -15.44
N LYS A 109 17.19 47.03 -14.65
CA LYS A 109 18.13 46.01 -15.12
C LYS A 109 17.65 44.62 -14.75
N GLU A 110 17.82 43.68 -15.67
CA GLU A 110 17.42 42.29 -15.51
C GLU A 110 18.63 41.37 -15.66
N VAL A 111 18.69 40.33 -14.83
CA VAL A 111 19.71 39.28 -14.90
C VAL A 111 19.01 37.93 -14.89
N SER A 112 19.18 37.15 -15.95
CA SER A 112 18.62 35.79 -16.06
C SER A 112 19.71 34.74 -15.93
N GLN A 113 19.42 33.67 -15.19
CA GLN A 113 20.33 32.54 -14.99
C GLN A 113 19.54 31.25 -14.80
N ASP A 114 20.08 30.12 -15.28
CA ASP A 114 19.57 28.80 -14.92
C ASP A 114 20.03 28.41 -13.52
N VAL A 115 19.06 28.18 -12.63
CA VAL A 115 19.30 27.89 -11.22
C VAL A 115 18.82 26.49 -10.90
N PHE A 116 19.65 25.73 -10.19
CA PHE A 116 19.30 24.40 -9.69
C PHE A 116 18.32 24.51 -8.52
N LEU A 117 17.20 23.79 -8.62
CA LEU A 117 16.12 23.80 -7.64
C LEU A 117 16.05 22.50 -6.81
N GLY A 118 17.00 21.58 -6.99
CA GLY A 118 17.05 20.31 -6.28
C GLY A 118 16.83 19.10 -7.17
N ASP A 119 17.02 17.91 -6.61
CA ASP A 119 16.78 16.65 -7.30
C ASP A 119 15.35 16.16 -7.03
N VAL A 120 14.63 15.83 -8.09
CA VAL A 120 13.27 15.29 -8.01
C VAL A 120 13.34 13.77 -8.19
N PRO A 121 12.88 12.95 -7.22
CA PRO A 121 12.83 11.50 -7.38
C PRO A 121 12.05 11.10 -8.63
N GLN A 122 12.59 10.21 -9.46
CA GLN A 122 11.99 9.85 -10.73
C GLN A 122 11.29 8.49 -10.68
N MET A 123 10.16 8.40 -11.36
CA MET A 123 9.41 7.15 -11.51
C MET A 123 10.14 6.18 -12.46
N THR A 124 10.18 4.91 -12.07
CA THR A 124 10.71 3.81 -12.86
C THR A 124 9.74 3.42 -13.99
N SER A 125 10.18 2.57 -14.93
CA SER A 125 9.31 2.04 -15.99
C SER A 125 8.18 1.16 -15.45
N ARG A 126 8.28 0.73 -14.18
CA ARG A 126 7.27 -0.08 -13.48
C ARG A 126 6.21 0.75 -12.74
N GLY A 127 6.39 2.06 -12.60
CA GLY A 127 5.50 2.92 -11.81
C GLY A 127 5.89 3.02 -10.33
N THR A 128 7.13 2.67 -9.98
CA THR A 128 7.70 2.71 -8.62
C THR A 128 8.76 3.81 -8.50
N PHE A 129 9.29 4.03 -7.29
CA PHE A 129 10.38 4.97 -7.03
C PHE A 129 11.50 4.26 -6.26
N ILE A 130 12.76 4.62 -6.49
CA ILE A 130 13.89 4.12 -5.70
C ILE A 130 14.37 5.22 -4.79
N ILE A 131 14.14 5.06 -3.48
CA ILE A 131 14.47 6.05 -2.44
C ILE A 131 15.43 5.38 -1.46
N ASN A 132 16.67 5.88 -1.41
CA ASN A 132 17.77 5.27 -0.65
C ASN A 132 17.93 3.76 -0.91
N GLY A 133 17.92 3.37 -2.18
CA GLY A 133 18.00 1.98 -2.62
C GLY A 133 16.75 1.12 -2.41
N ILE A 134 15.74 1.62 -1.69
CA ILE A 134 14.49 0.91 -1.41
C ILE A 134 13.45 1.26 -2.47
N GLU A 135 12.87 0.23 -3.09
CA GLU A 135 11.77 0.37 -4.04
C GLU A 135 10.47 0.72 -3.27
N ARG A 136 9.82 1.81 -3.67
CA ARG A 136 8.63 2.37 -3.04
C ARG A 136 7.51 2.59 -4.05
N ALA A 137 6.28 2.56 -3.54
CA ALA A 137 5.07 2.87 -4.28
C ALA A 137 4.26 3.94 -3.54
N VAL A 138 3.66 4.86 -4.29
CA VAL A 138 2.81 5.91 -3.73
C VAL A 138 1.35 5.49 -3.89
N ILE A 139 0.68 5.27 -2.77
CA ILE A 139 -0.72 4.84 -2.69
C ILE A 139 -1.62 6.00 -3.15
N ASN A 140 -2.59 5.69 -4.01
CA ASN A 140 -3.59 6.66 -4.45
C ASN A 140 -4.51 7.03 -3.30
N GLN A 141 -4.89 8.30 -3.19
CA GLN A 141 -5.73 8.79 -2.11
C GLN A 141 -7.11 9.17 -2.65
N ILE A 142 -8.18 8.65 -2.05
CA ILE A 142 -9.54 9.09 -2.38
C ILE A 142 -10.05 10.08 -1.32
N VAL A 143 -10.34 11.31 -1.75
CA VAL A 143 -10.78 12.41 -0.87
C VAL A 143 -12.08 13.00 -1.37
N ARG A 144 -12.77 13.75 -0.50
CA ARG A 144 -13.93 14.55 -0.93
C ARG A 144 -13.47 15.60 -1.93
N SER A 145 -14.16 15.68 -3.06
CA SER A 145 -13.86 16.66 -4.11
C SER A 145 -14.16 18.10 -3.65
N PRO A 146 -13.46 19.12 -4.15
CA PRO A 146 -13.90 20.50 -4.00
C PRO A 146 -15.27 20.71 -4.67
N GLY A 147 -16.12 21.56 -4.10
CA GLY A 147 -17.43 21.88 -4.65
C GLY A 147 -18.48 22.19 -3.58
N VAL A 148 -19.76 22.13 -3.95
CA VAL A 148 -20.90 22.37 -3.05
C VAL A 148 -21.64 21.07 -2.75
N TYR A 149 -22.03 20.90 -1.49
CA TYR A 149 -22.68 19.70 -0.96
C TYR A 149 -23.93 20.06 -0.17
N PHE A 150 -25.00 19.29 -0.34
CA PHE A 150 -26.25 19.47 0.39
C PHE A 150 -26.57 18.25 1.23
N SER A 151 -26.82 18.47 2.52
CA SER A 151 -27.16 17.41 3.47
C SER A 151 -28.32 17.84 4.36
N GLY A 152 -29.01 16.88 4.97
CA GLY A 152 -30.16 17.12 5.84
C GLY A 152 -30.07 16.32 7.12
N GLU A 153 -30.40 16.94 8.24
CA GLU A 153 -30.48 16.30 9.55
C GLU A 153 -31.89 16.50 10.12
N LEU A 154 -32.47 15.43 10.68
CA LEU A 154 -33.74 15.52 11.37
C LEU A 154 -33.54 16.28 12.69
N ASP A 155 -34.22 17.42 12.85
CA ASP A 155 -34.23 18.16 14.11
C ASP A 155 -35.20 17.50 15.10
N PRO A 156 -34.75 16.95 16.24
CA PRO A 156 -35.61 16.21 17.15
C PRO A 156 -36.72 17.06 17.77
N SER A 157 -36.51 18.38 17.88
CA SER A 157 -37.46 19.29 18.53
C SER A 157 -38.61 19.71 17.62
N SER A 158 -38.32 20.02 16.35
CA SER A 158 -39.33 20.43 15.37
C SER A 158 -39.88 19.28 14.53
N GLY A 159 -39.19 18.13 14.50
CA GLY A 159 -39.51 17.01 13.62
C GLY A 159 -39.27 17.30 12.13
N ARG A 160 -38.71 18.47 11.79
CA ARG A 160 -38.38 18.87 10.40
C ARG A 160 -36.97 18.43 10.06
N ILE A 161 -36.74 18.13 8.78
CA ILE A 161 -35.38 17.97 8.27
C ILE A 161 -34.80 19.36 8.02
N LEU A 162 -33.72 19.69 8.71
CA LEU A 162 -33.00 20.94 8.52
C LEU A 162 -31.83 20.69 7.55
N TYR A 163 -31.89 21.33 6.39
CA TYR A 163 -30.86 21.22 5.38
C TYR A 163 -29.71 22.21 5.62
N LYS A 164 -28.52 21.82 5.15
CA LYS A 164 -27.31 22.63 5.10
C LYS A 164 -26.62 22.47 3.76
N ALA A 165 -25.96 23.54 3.31
CA ALA A 165 -25.08 23.57 2.15
C ALA A 165 -23.64 23.80 2.60
N GLU A 166 -22.68 23.00 2.14
CA GLU A 166 -21.25 23.13 2.45
C GLU A 166 -20.48 23.36 1.15
N VAL A 167 -19.80 24.50 1.04
CA VAL A 167 -18.90 24.85 -0.07
C VAL A 167 -17.46 24.62 0.37
N ARG A 168 -16.79 23.68 -0.29
CA ARG A 168 -15.42 23.27 0.00
C ARG A 168 -14.49 23.69 -1.15
N PRO A 169 -13.50 24.55 -0.89
CA PRO A 169 -12.46 24.82 -1.87
C PRO A 169 -11.42 23.71 -1.94
N LEU A 170 -10.56 23.76 -2.97
CA LEU A 170 -9.32 22.99 -3.01
C LEU A 170 -8.33 23.57 -1.98
N HIS A 171 -8.24 24.89 -1.92
CA HIS A 171 -7.44 25.63 -0.95
C HIS A 171 -8.22 26.85 -0.42
N GLY A 172 -8.17 27.11 0.87
CA GLY A 172 -8.83 28.26 1.50
C GLY A 172 -9.92 27.87 2.51
N SER A 173 -10.73 28.85 2.90
CA SER A 173 -11.71 28.70 3.98
C SER A 173 -12.99 27.96 3.55
N TRP A 174 -13.57 27.18 4.44
CA TRP A 174 -14.83 26.49 4.17
C TRP A 174 -16.00 27.42 4.47
N LEU A 175 -17.05 27.31 3.67
CA LEU A 175 -18.28 28.09 3.83
C LEU A 175 -19.48 27.16 3.96
N GLU A 176 -20.20 27.27 5.06
CA GLU A 176 -21.40 26.48 5.35
C GLU A 176 -22.61 27.41 5.44
N PHE A 177 -23.74 27.03 4.84
CA PHE A 177 -25.05 27.64 5.04
C PHE A 177 -25.97 26.64 5.72
N GLU A 178 -26.65 27.02 6.79
CA GLU A 178 -27.55 26.13 7.53
C GLU A 178 -28.91 26.79 7.78
N VAL A 179 -29.98 26.03 7.55
CA VAL A 179 -31.33 26.43 7.92
C VAL A 179 -31.59 26.02 9.36
N THR A 180 -32.12 26.94 10.16
CA THR A 180 -32.47 26.66 11.56
C THR A 180 -33.97 26.54 11.74
N ARG A 181 -34.39 25.98 12.89
CA ARG A 181 -35.80 25.83 13.27
C ARG A 181 -36.63 27.12 13.24
N GLY A 182 -35.99 28.29 13.36
CA GLY A 182 -36.67 29.60 13.30
C GLY A 182 -36.79 30.17 11.90
N ASP A 183 -36.64 29.33 10.86
CA ASP A 183 -36.62 29.69 9.44
C ASP A 183 -35.56 30.74 9.10
N LEU A 184 -34.45 30.74 9.84
CA LEU A 184 -33.29 31.61 9.58
C LEU A 184 -32.21 30.82 8.87
N ILE A 185 -31.57 31.46 7.89
CA ILE A 185 -30.38 30.94 7.22
C ILE A 185 -29.14 31.61 7.81
N TYR A 186 -28.25 30.80 8.36
CA TYR A 186 -26.94 31.24 8.86
C TYR A 186 -25.84 30.81 7.90
N ALA A 187 -24.83 31.66 7.75
CA ALA A 187 -23.54 31.32 7.17
C ALA A 187 -22.50 31.09 8.28
N ARG A 188 -21.57 30.17 8.03
CA ARG A 188 -20.46 29.85 8.92
C ARG A 188 -19.19 29.69 8.09
N ILE A 189 -18.13 30.37 8.54
CA ILE A 189 -16.81 30.34 7.88
C ILE A 189 -15.87 29.54 8.78
N ASP A 190 -15.19 28.52 8.24
CA ASP A 190 -14.25 27.64 8.95
C ASP A 190 -14.80 27.08 10.28
N ARG A 191 -16.09 26.75 10.30
CA ARG A 191 -16.79 26.24 11.48
C ARG A 191 -16.73 27.18 12.71
N ARG A 192 -16.53 28.48 12.50
CA ARG A 192 -16.51 29.51 13.55
C ARG A 192 -17.93 29.99 13.91
N ARG A 193 -18.05 31.18 14.50
CA ARG A 193 -19.33 31.76 14.93
C ARG A 193 -20.26 31.99 13.74
N LYS A 194 -21.55 31.73 13.94
CA LYS A 194 -22.60 31.93 12.93
C LYS A 194 -22.80 33.43 12.64
N VAL A 195 -22.96 33.76 11.36
CA VAL A 195 -23.44 35.06 10.86
C VAL A 195 -24.70 34.84 10.03
N LEU A 196 -25.58 35.83 9.90
CA LEU A 196 -26.76 35.67 9.04
C LEU A 196 -26.33 35.57 7.57
N ALA A 197 -27.00 34.72 6.78
CA ALA A 197 -26.66 34.56 5.37
C ALA A 197 -26.85 35.85 4.56
N THR A 198 -27.79 36.71 4.95
CA THR A 198 -28.02 38.04 4.34
C THR A 198 -26.83 38.97 4.57
N VAL A 199 -26.21 38.94 5.75
CA VAL A 199 -24.96 39.68 6.05
C VAL A 199 -23.84 39.20 5.11
N PHE A 200 -23.70 37.89 4.91
CA PHE A 200 -22.71 37.35 3.99
C PHE A 200 -22.98 37.76 2.54
N LEU A 201 -24.23 37.74 2.08
CA LEU A 201 -24.62 38.21 0.74
C LEU A 201 -24.36 39.70 0.53
N LYS A 202 -24.58 40.53 1.55
CA LYS A 202 -24.23 41.97 1.54
C LYS A 202 -22.72 42.17 1.40
N ALA A 203 -21.90 41.38 2.12
CA ALA A 203 -20.45 41.42 2.00
C ALA A 203 -19.94 41.01 0.58
N MET A 204 -20.61 40.05 -0.07
CA MET A 204 -20.34 39.60 -1.45
C MET A 204 -20.80 40.59 -2.55
N GLY A 205 -21.52 41.67 -2.20
CA GLY A 205 -21.94 42.70 -3.14
C GLY A 205 -23.41 42.65 -3.60
N VAL A 206 -24.34 42.08 -2.82
CA VAL A 206 -25.78 42.36 -2.96
C VAL A 206 -26.13 43.59 -2.11
N ILE A 207 -26.65 44.66 -2.71
CA ILE A 207 -26.56 45.98 -2.07
C ILE A 207 -27.82 46.33 -1.28
N SER A 208 -29.00 45.82 -1.66
CA SER A 208 -30.25 46.19 -1.00
C SER A 208 -31.12 45.00 -0.57
N ASP A 209 -31.89 45.19 0.50
CA ASP A 209 -32.89 44.24 0.96
C ASP A 209 -33.97 43.98 -0.11
N GLN A 210 -34.26 44.96 -0.97
CA GLN A 210 -35.16 44.79 -2.12
C GLN A 210 -34.56 43.87 -3.19
N GLU A 211 -33.27 44.03 -3.50
CA GLU A 211 -32.53 43.14 -4.41
C GLU A 211 -32.50 41.70 -3.87
N LEU A 212 -32.25 41.52 -2.57
CA LEU A 212 -32.30 40.20 -1.92
C LEU A 212 -33.69 39.56 -2.05
N ARG A 213 -34.76 40.30 -1.79
CA ARG A 213 -36.13 39.79 -1.95
C ARG A 213 -36.45 39.45 -3.40
N ALA A 214 -36.00 40.26 -4.36
CA ALA A 214 -36.22 40.00 -5.78
C ALA A 214 -35.51 38.72 -6.24
N VAL A 215 -34.23 38.55 -5.86
CA VAL A 215 -33.39 37.41 -6.25
C VAL A 215 -33.98 36.07 -5.79
N PHE A 216 -34.59 36.01 -4.60
CA PHE A 216 -35.15 34.78 -4.05
C PHE A 216 -36.68 34.67 -4.16
N SER A 217 -37.35 35.64 -4.80
CA SER A 217 -38.82 35.75 -4.84
C SER A 217 -39.52 34.52 -5.44
N GLU A 218 -38.93 33.90 -6.47
CA GLU A 218 -39.55 32.77 -7.17
C GLU A 218 -39.64 31.48 -6.35
N ILE A 219 -38.72 31.30 -5.40
CA ILE A 219 -38.57 30.05 -4.62
C ILE A 219 -38.98 30.27 -3.15
N ASP A 220 -38.57 31.37 -2.52
CA ASP A 220 -38.96 31.71 -1.14
C ASP A 220 -40.43 32.19 -1.05
N GLY A 221 -41.03 32.62 -2.18
CA GLY A 221 -42.42 33.06 -2.24
C GLY A 221 -43.45 31.94 -2.37
N LYS A 222 -43.04 30.71 -2.73
CA LYS A 222 -43.94 29.58 -3.01
C LYS A 222 -44.11 28.61 -1.82
N GLY A 223 -43.25 28.69 -0.80
CA GLY A 223 -43.27 27.82 0.38
C GLY A 223 -44.14 28.36 1.53
N GLU A 224 -44.50 27.48 2.46
CA GLU A 224 -45.19 27.85 3.72
C GLU A 224 -44.30 28.73 4.61
N HIS A 225 -42.98 28.52 4.54
CA HIS A 225 -41.97 29.25 5.28
C HIS A 225 -41.27 30.30 4.41
N LYS A 226 -41.03 31.50 4.96
CA LYS A 226 -40.30 32.59 4.29
C LYS A 226 -38.93 32.77 4.92
N TYR A 227 -37.91 32.15 4.36
CA TYR A 227 -36.58 32.05 4.95
C TYR A 227 -35.78 33.36 4.82
N ILE A 228 -35.80 34.00 3.64
CA ILE A 228 -35.03 35.23 3.41
C ILE A 228 -35.69 36.40 4.14
N ALA A 229 -37.02 36.49 4.13
CA ALA A 229 -37.74 37.54 4.86
C ALA A 229 -37.51 37.47 6.38
N SER A 230 -37.54 36.26 6.95
CA SER A 230 -37.28 36.03 8.38
C SER A 230 -35.83 36.35 8.74
N THR A 231 -34.89 35.98 7.86
CA THR A 231 -33.45 36.26 8.04
C THR A 231 -33.17 37.78 8.00
N LEU A 232 -33.76 38.51 7.04
CA LEU A 232 -33.65 39.97 6.93
C LEU A 232 -34.21 40.70 8.15
N THR A 233 -35.28 40.20 8.76
CA THR A 233 -35.89 40.83 9.95
C THR A 233 -34.93 40.84 11.14
N LYS A 234 -34.00 39.87 11.22
CA LYS A 234 -32.96 39.81 12.26
C LYS A 234 -31.62 40.43 11.83
N ASP A 235 -31.50 40.83 10.56
CA ASP A 235 -30.28 41.43 10.03
C ASP A 235 -30.22 42.91 10.40
N SER A 236 -29.25 43.26 11.26
CA SER A 236 -29.03 44.64 11.70
C SER A 236 -28.13 45.45 10.76
N THR A 237 -27.63 44.87 9.66
CA THR A 237 -26.70 45.52 8.74
C THR A 237 -27.43 46.22 7.60
N ILE A 238 -27.01 47.43 7.24
CA ILE A 238 -27.68 48.22 6.19
C ILE A 238 -26.96 48.06 4.85
N GLY A 239 -25.63 48.08 4.85
CA GLY A 239 -24.81 48.01 3.64
C GLY A 239 -23.62 47.05 3.72
N ARG A 240 -22.80 47.04 2.67
CA ARG A 240 -21.63 46.15 2.55
C ARG A 240 -20.60 46.39 3.65
N GLU A 241 -20.35 47.64 4.02
CA GLU A 241 -19.37 48.01 5.04
C GLU A 241 -19.73 47.45 6.42
N ASP A 242 -20.98 47.67 6.87
CA ASP A 242 -21.50 47.12 8.13
C ASP A 242 -21.41 45.59 8.16
N ALA A 243 -21.72 44.96 7.03
CA ALA A 243 -21.66 43.50 6.90
C ALA A 243 -20.22 42.97 7.01
N LEU A 244 -19.25 43.63 6.38
CA LEU A 244 -17.83 43.29 6.51
C LEU A 244 -17.35 43.43 7.96
N LEU A 245 -17.73 44.51 8.64
CA LEU A 245 -17.38 44.75 10.05
C LEU A 245 -17.99 43.68 10.98
N GLU A 246 -19.24 43.27 10.74
CA GLU A 246 -19.90 42.22 11.53
C GLU A 246 -19.22 40.85 11.33
N ILE A 247 -18.87 40.49 10.08
CA ILE A 247 -18.11 39.27 9.79
C ILE A 247 -16.74 39.32 10.49
N TYR A 248 -16.03 40.44 10.40
CA TYR A 248 -14.72 40.62 11.04
C TYR A 248 -14.78 40.43 12.56
N LYS A 249 -15.75 41.07 13.23
CA LYS A 249 -15.99 40.94 14.68
C LYS A 249 -16.17 39.48 15.11
N LYS A 250 -16.85 38.66 14.30
CA LYS A 250 -17.10 37.25 14.61
C LYS A 250 -15.89 36.37 14.33
N LEU A 251 -15.10 36.68 13.31
CA LEU A 251 -13.92 35.91 12.94
C LEU A 251 -12.72 36.21 13.85
N ARG A 252 -12.53 37.46 14.25
CA ARG A 252 -11.40 37.95 15.04
C ARG A 252 -11.88 38.69 16.30
N PRO A 253 -12.41 37.97 17.30
CA PRO A 253 -12.89 38.58 18.53
C PRO A 253 -11.74 39.21 19.31
N GLY A 254 -11.85 40.51 19.63
CA GLY A 254 -10.85 41.25 20.41
C GLY A 254 -9.86 42.09 19.60
N GLU A 255 -9.84 41.96 18.26
CA GLU A 255 -9.06 42.86 17.41
C GLU A 255 -9.83 44.16 17.10
N PRO A 256 -9.15 45.31 16.91
CA PRO A 256 -9.78 46.55 16.48
C PRO A 256 -10.51 46.36 15.14
N VAL A 257 -11.78 46.78 15.10
CA VAL A 257 -12.64 46.62 13.92
C VAL A 257 -12.46 47.83 13.00
N LEU A 258 -11.48 47.77 12.11
CA LEU A 258 -11.27 48.76 11.05
C LEU A 258 -11.83 48.23 9.73
N LEU A 259 -12.47 49.10 8.95
CA LEU A 259 -13.10 48.73 7.67
C LEU A 259 -12.07 48.17 6.68
N GLU A 260 -10.91 48.80 6.55
CA GLU A 260 -9.83 48.35 5.66
C GLU A 260 -9.36 46.93 6.02
N ASN A 261 -9.20 46.62 7.32
CA ASN A 261 -8.83 45.29 7.79
C ASN A 261 -9.94 44.27 7.50
N ALA A 262 -11.20 44.67 7.65
CA ALA A 262 -12.35 43.81 7.38
C ALA A 262 -12.49 43.48 5.89
N GLU A 263 -12.34 44.47 5.02
CA GLU A 263 -12.37 44.28 3.57
C GLU A 263 -11.19 43.43 3.09
N SER A 264 -9.97 43.75 3.53
CA SER A 264 -8.77 42.98 3.20
C SER A 264 -8.88 41.53 3.66
N LEU A 265 -9.39 41.28 4.88
CA LEU A 265 -9.62 39.93 5.37
C LEU A 265 -10.62 39.19 4.48
N PHE A 266 -11.78 39.78 4.19
CA PHE A 266 -12.82 39.14 3.39
C PHE A 266 -12.37 38.84 1.97
N GLN A 267 -11.70 39.78 1.30
CA GLN A 267 -11.10 39.55 -0.02
C GLN A 267 -10.11 38.39 0.04
N SER A 268 -9.23 38.37 1.04
CA SER A 268 -8.23 37.31 1.22
C SER A 268 -8.84 35.92 1.47
N LEU A 269 -10.06 35.84 2.02
CA LEU A 269 -10.71 34.59 2.38
C LEU A 269 -11.42 33.93 1.20
N PHE A 270 -11.99 34.69 0.25
CA PHE A 270 -12.87 34.13 -0.78
C PHE A 270 -12.62 34.64 -2.21
N LEU A 271 -11.97 35.80 -2.37
CA LEU A 271 -11.87 36.51 -3.66
C LEU A 271 -10.43 36.62 -4.17
N ASP A 272 -9.43 36.34 -3.34
CA ASP A 272 -8.01 36.30 -3.71
C ASP A 272 -7.63 34.90 -4.19
N GLY A 273 -7.36 34.76 -5.49
CA GLY A 273 -6.95 33.49 -6.12
C GLY A 273 -5.63 32.90 -5.59
N ARG A 274 -4.81 33.68 -4.87
CA ARG A 274 -3.61 33.14 -4.21
C ARG A 274 -3.93 32.38 -2.92
N ARG A 275 -5.02 32.74 -2.24
CA ARG A 275 -5.39 32.20 -0.92
C ARG A 275 -6.62 31.30 -0.96
N TYR A 276 -7.52 31.56 -1.91
CA TYR A 276 -8.73 30.79 -2.12
C TYR A 276 -8.77 30.26 -3.55
N ASP A 277 -8.92 28.96 -3.69
CA ASP A 277 -8.92 28.29 -4.99
C ASP A 277 -9.87 27.09 -4.96
N LEU A 278 -10.89 27.11 -5.83
CA LEU A 278 -11.77 25.98 -6.13
C LEU A 278 -11.09 24.97 -7.05
N GLY A 279 -10.10 25.42 -7.83
CA GLY A 279 -9.48 24.70 -8.93
C GLY A 279 -10.45 24.35 -10.05
N ARG A 280 -9.90 23.72 -11.11
CA ARG A 280 -10.67 23.20 -12.25
C ARG A 280 -11.84 22.32 -11.81
N VAL A 281 -11.60 21.47 -10.81
CA VAL A 281 -12.57 20.47 -10.31
C VAL A 281 -13.69 21.12 -9.51
N GLY A 282 -13.38 22.03 -8.60
CA GLY A 282 -14.40 22.68 -7.77
C GLY A 282 -15.34 23.55 -8.60
N ARG A 283 -14.80 24.31 -9.56
CA ARG A 283 -15.60 25.12 -10.50
C ARG A 283 -16.48 24.23 -11.39
N PHE A 284 -15.93 23.17 -11.98
CA PHE A 284 -16.72 22.19 -12.75
C PHE A 284 -17.87 21.61 -11.91
N LYS A 285 -17.59 21.18 -10.69
CA LYS A 285 -18.58 20.55 -9.82
C LYS A 285 -19.68 21.52 -9.37
N ILE A 286 -19.33 22.75 -8.99
CA ILE A 286 -20.31 23.79 -8.62
C ILE A 286 -21.21 24.10 -9.81
N ASN A 287 -20.62 24.26 -11.01
CA ASN A 287 -21.38 24.51 -12.23
C ASN A 287 -22.36 23.37 -12.54
N LYS A 288 -21.90 22.11 -12.49
CA LYS A 288 -22.74 20.94 -12.73
C LYS A 288 -23.85 20.81 -11.69
N ARG A 289 -23.55 21.02 -10.41
CA ARG A 289 -24.50 20.87 -9.30
C ARG A 289 -25.56 21.96 -9.24
N LEU A 290 -25.17 23.21 -9.54
CA LEU A 290 -26.06 24.37 -9.48
C LEU A 290 -26.64 24.78 -10.84
N GLY A 291 -26.29 24.08 -11.92
CA GLY A 291 -26.74 24.39 -13.28
C GLY A 291 -26.15 25.72 -13.83
N LEU A 292 -24.94 26.08 -13.44
CA LEU A 292 -24.29 27.34 -13.84
C LEU A 292 -23.42 27.15 -15.08
N THR A 293 -23.35 28.18 -15.92
CA THR A 293 -22.55 28.23 -17.15
C THR A 293 -21.31 29.13 -17.05
N ILE A 294 -20.80 29.31 -15.82
CA ILE A 294 -19.61 30.15 -15.56
C ILE A 294 -18.38 29.49 -16.21
N PRO A 295 -17.54 30.23 -16.98
CA PRO A 295 -16.32 29.68 -17.56
C PRO A 295 -15.40 29.05 -16.50
N ASN A 296 -14.70 27.97 -16.83
CA ASN A 296 -13.79 27.28 -15.92
C ASN A 296 -12.33 27.78 -16.06
N ASP A 297 -12.12 29.05 -15.75
CA ASP A 297 -10.85 29.74 -15.91
C ASP A 297 -10.26 30.17 -14.55
N LYS A 298 -8.96 30.44 -14.49
CA LYS A 298 -8.28 30.85 -13.25
C LYS A 298 -8.93 32.08 -12.56
N SER A 299 -9.50 33.00 -13.33
CA SER A 299 -10.19 34.19 -12.80
C SER A 299 -11.50 33.84 -12.09
N THR A 300 -12.09 32.68 -12.37
CA THR A 300 -13.36 32.21 -11.79
C THR A 300 -13.16 31.05 -10.82
N TRP A 301 -11.93 30.64 -10.51
CA TRP A 301 -11.66 29.64 -9.47
C TRP A 301 -11.81 30.19 -8.05
N VAL A 302 -12.19 31.45 -7.91
CA VAL A 302 -12.63 32.05 -6.64
C VAL A 302 -14.15 31.96 -6.48
N LEU A 303 -14.66 32.23 -5.28
CA LEU A 303 -16.10 32.22 -5.04
C LEU A 303 -16.76 33.44 -5.70
N THR A 304 -17.78 33.22 -6.53
CA THR A 304 -18.52 34.31 -7.18
C THR A 304 -19.84 34.60 -6.46
N LYS A 305 -20.38 35.80 -6.67
CA LYS A 305 -21.72 36.18 -6.18
C LYS A 305 -22.79 35.18 -6.62
N GLN A 306 -22.70 34.72 -7.87
CA GLN A 306 -23.67 33.78 -8.45
C GLN A 306 -23.61 32.40 -7.80
N ASP A 307 -22.43 31.94 -7.38
CA ASP A 307 -22.27 30.66 -6.67
C ASP A 307 -23.03 30.66 -5.34
N VAL A 308 -22.83 31.73 -4.56
CA VAL A 308 -23.43 31.87 -3.22
C VAL A 308 -24.95 32.00 -3.32
N VAL A 309 -25.43 32.84 -4.24
CA VAL A 309 -26.86 33.02 -4.48
C VAL A 309 -27.50 31.69 -4.89
N SER A 310 -26.89 30.97 -5.84
CA SER A 310 -27.45 29.71 -6.36
C SER A 310 -27.40 28.59 -5.32
N ALA A 311 -26.36 28.55 -4.47
CA ALA A 311 -26.27 27.60 -3.36
C ALA A 311 -27.38 27.83 -2.32
N ILE A 312 -27.64 29.09 -1.93
CA ILE A 312 -28.75 29.43 -1.03
C ILE A 312 -30.09 29.14 -1.69
N ASN A 313 -30.22 29.42 -2.99
CA ASN A 313 -31.43 29.17 -3.74
C ASN A 313 -31.79 27.66 -3.78
N TYR A 314 -30.79 26.81 -4.05
CA TYR A 314 -30.95 25.36 -4.01
C TYR A 314 -31.24 24.87 -2.59
N LEU A 315 -30.62 25.46 -1.56
CA LEU A 315 -30.90 25.14 -0.15
C LEU A 315 -32.36 25.43 0.24
N ILE A 316 -32.92 26.55 -0.21
CA ILE A 316 -34.34 26.89 0.00
C ILE A 316 -35.23 25.92 -0.81
N GLY A 317 -34.85 25.61 -2.05
CA GLY A 317 -35.52 24.61 -2.87
C GLY A 317 -35.67 23.27 -2.16
N LEU A 318 -34.58 22.77 -1.55
CA LEU A 318 -34.59 21.53 -0.76
C LEU A 318 -35.57 21.62 0.40
N GLN A 319 -35.65 22.75 1.09
CA GLN A 319 -36.63 22.94 2.16
C GLN A 319 -38.08 22.92 1.67
N ASN A 320 -38.30 23.35 0.43
CA ASN A 320 -39.60 23.28 -0.21
C ASN A 320 -39.86 21.92 -0.89
N GLY A 321 -38.99 20.92 -0.68
CA GLY A 321 -39.14 19.56 -1.24
C GLY A 321 -38.66 19.41 -2.69
N VAL A 322 -37.98 20.41 -3.25
CA VAL A 322 -37.47 20.41 -4.63
C VAL A 322 -35.95 20.27 -4.62
N GLY A 323 -35.46 19.14 -5.13
CA GLY A 323 -34.03 18.85 -5.27
C GLY A 323 -33.64 17.47 -4.73
N LYS A 324 -32.35 17.15 -4.80
CA LYS A 324 -31.77 15.89 -4.28
C LYS A 324 -30.67 16.19 -3.26
N LEU A 325 -30.53 15.33 -2.25
CA LEU A 325 -29.42 15.37 -1.29
C LEU A 325 -28.15 14.73 -1.86
N ASP A 326 -26.99 15.11 -1.33
CA ASP A 326 -25.72 14.51 -1.69
C ASP A 326 -25.37 13.38 -0.71
N ASP A 327 -25.11 12.19 -1.26
CA ASP A 327 -24.42 11.13 -0.54
C ASP A 327 -22.90 11.39 -0.59
N ILE A 328 -22.33 11.69 0.56
CA ILE A 328 -20.92 12.03 0.72
C ILE A 328 -19.99 10.85 0.36
N ASP A 329 -20.48 9.62 0.48
CA ASP A 329 -19.69 8.41 0.22
C ASP A 329 -19.81 7.95 -1.26
N HIS A 330 -20.71 8.56 -2.03
CA HIS A 330 -20.83 8.36 -3.47
C HIS A 330 -19.56 8.80 -4.23
N LEU A 331 -19.16 8.04 -5.26
CA LEU A 331 -17.94 8.34 -6.03
C LEU A 331 -18.03 9.61 -6.89
N ALA A 332 -19.22 10.12 -7.19
CA ALA A 332 -19.34 11.47 -7.79
C ALA A 332 -18.91 12.59 -6.82
N ASN A 333 -18.90 12.29 -5.53
CA ASN A 333 -18.54 13.22 -4.47
C ASN A 333 -17.09 13.06 -4.01
N ARG A 334 -16.41 12.03 -4.48
CA ARG A 334 -15.04 11.69 -4.08
C ARG A 334 -14.14 11.58 -5.31
N ARG A 335 -12.95 12.14 -5.23
CA ARG A 335 -11.97 12.08 -6.32
C ARG A 335 -10.71 11.37 -5.89
N LEU A 336 -10.05 10.73 -6.84
CA LEU A 336 -8.78 10.08 -6.67
C LEU A 336 -7.63 11.06 -6.94
N ARG A 337 -6.84 11.34 -5.91
CA ARG A 337 -5.56 12.03 -5.99
C ARG A 337 -4.48 10.98 -6.24
N ARG A 338 -3.82 11.11 -7.37
CA ARG A 338 -2.74 10.21 -7.83
C ARG A 338 -1.38 10.79 -7.45
N VAL A 339 -0.31 10.02 -7.65
CA VAL A 339 1.05 10.37 -7.17
C VAL A 339 1.52 11.77 -7.54
N GLY A 340 1.33 12.20 -8.79
CA GLY A 340 1.78 13.50 -9.24
C GLY A 340 1.08 14.66 -8.52
N GLU A 341 -0.24 14.56 -8.32
CA GLU A 341 -1.00 15.56 -7.57
C GLU A 341 -0.64 15.57 -6.08
N LEU A 342 -0.41 14.38 -5.50
CA LEU A 342 0.00 14.25 -4.11
C LEU A 342 1.37 14.89 -3.87
N VAL A 343 2.33 14.65 -4.76
CA VAL A 343 3.67 15.25 -4.69
C VAL A 343 3.61 16.76 -4.94
N ALA A 344 2.85 17.20 -5.96
CA ALA A 344 2.67 18.62 -6.25
C ALA A 344 2.17 19.40 -5.03
N VAL A 345 1.06 18.96 -4.44
CA VAL A 345 0.37 19.71 -3.38
C VAL A 345 1.01 19.51 -2.02
N ASN A 346 1.33 18.27 -1.64
CA ASN A 346 1.74 17.97 -0.26
C ASN A 346 3.24 18.14 -0.03
N ALA A 347 4.06 18.13 -1.09
CA ALA A 347 5.51 18.20 -0.99
C ALA A 347 6.09 19.40 -1.74
N PHE A 348 5.86 19.49 -3.04
CA PHE A 348 6.49 20.50 -3.91
C PHE A 348 6.02 21.91 -3.55
N ARG A 349 4.71 22.14 -3.51
CA ARG A 349 4.10 23.42 -3.13
C ARG A 349 4.50 23.88 -1.74
N VAL A 350 4.48 22.97 -0.75
CA VAL A 350 4.91 23.28 0.63
C VAL A 350 6.38 23.71 0.66
N GLY A 351 7.25 23.04 -0.10
CA GLY A 351 8.64 23.43 -0.29
C GLY A 351 8.80 24.79 -0.97
N LEU A 352 8.01 25.06 -2.01
CA LEU A 352 8.00 26.34 -2.74
C LEU A 352 7.54 27.51 -1.88
N LEU A 353 6.52 27.36 -1.04
CA LEU A 353 6.07 28.42 -0.12
C LEU A 353 7.15 28.79 0.92
N ARG A 354 7.90 27.78 1.41
CA ARG A 354 9.05 28.01 2.30
C ARG A 354 10.19 28.71 1.55
N LEU A 355 10.44 28.31 0.31
CA LEU A 355 11.43 28.92 -0.57
C LEU A 355 11.10 30.40 -0.86
N GLU A 356 9.85 30.69 -1.22
CA GLU A 356 9.36 32.05 -1.49
C GLU A 356 9.66 32.99 -0.31
N ARG A 357 9.32 32.56 0.90
CA ARG A 357 9.59 33.33 2.12
C ARG A 357 11.09 33.61 2.29
N SER A 358 11.94 32.60 2.10
CA SER A 358 13.40 32.76 2.21
C SER A 358 13.95 33.72 1.16
N ILE A 359 13.45 33.66 -0.07
CA ILE A 359 13.83 34.58 -1.15
C ILE A 359 13.42 36.02 -0.80
N LYS A 360 12.19 36.23 -0.31
CA LYS A 360 11.70 37.55 0.13
C LYS A 360 12.56 38.15 1.23
N GLU A 361 12.89 37.36 2.25
CA GLU A 361 13.75 37.79 3.36
C GLU A 361 15.15 38.20 2.86
N LYS A 362 15.77 37.41 1.99
CA LYS A 362 17.08 37.74 1.41
C LYS A 362 17.05 38.98 0.52
N MET A 363 16.03 39.12 -0.35
CA MET A 363 15.92 40.29 -1.25
C MET A 363 15.80 41.60 -0.47
N SER A 364 15.11 41.59 0.67
CA SER A 364 14.98 42.78 1.52
C SER A 364 16.26 43.18 2.26
N LEU A 365 17.23 42.27 2.38
CA LEU A 365 18.53 42.54 3.02
C LEU A 365 19.58 43.09 2.05
N ILE A 366 19.33 43.01 0.73
CA ILE A 366 20.29 43.42 -0.29
C ILE A 366 20.12 44.90 -0.63
N SER A 367 21.25 45.62 -0.72
CA SER A 367 21.23 47.02 -1.11
C SER A 367 20.78 47.16 -2.57
N PRO A 368 19.98 48.18 -2.93
CA PRO A 368 19.59 48.44 -4.32
C PRO A 368 20.75 48.65 -5.30
N ASP A 369 21.94 49.00 -4.80
CA ASP A 369 23.14 49.25 -5.60
C ASP A 369 23.95 47.97 -5.90
N ASP A 370 23.66 46.87 -5.19
CA ASP A 370 24.32 45.58 -5.40
C ASP A 370 23.86 44.93 -6.71
N LYS A 371 24.70 44.03 -7.26
CA LYS A 371 24.40 43.22 -8.45
C LYS A 371 24.36 41.73 -8.09
N PRO A 372 23.41 41.28 -7.25
CA PRO A 372 23.29 39.87 -6.90
C PRO A 372 22.89 39.04 -8.13
N LEU A 373 23.29 37.77 -8.13
CA LEU A 373 22.84 36.80 -9.12
C LEU A 373 21.58 36.07 -8.61
N PRO A 374 20.65 35.65 -9.48
CA PRO A 374 19.50 34.86 -9.06
C PRO A 374 19.86 33.62 -8.22
N ALA A 375 20.96 32.94 -8.54
CA ALA A 375 21.45 31.76 -7.83
C ALA A 375 21.80 32.01 -6.35
N THR A 376 22.17 33.24 -5.94
CA THR A 376 22.49 33.53 -4.53
C THR A 376 21.24 33.68 -3.66
N LEU A 377 20.11 34.03 -4.29
CA LEU A 377 18.82 34.21 -3.63
C LEU A 377 18.13 32.88 -3.39
N ILE A 378 18.09 32.02 -4.41
CA ILE A 378 17.37 30.75 -4.39
C ILE A 378 18.19 29.69 -3.63
N ASN A 379 17.63 29.16 -2.54
CA ASN A 379 18.20 28.04 -1.80
C ASN A 379 17.27 26.83 -1.89
N ALA A 380 17.65 25.80 -2.64
CA ALA A 380 16.81 24.61 -2.88
C ALA A 380 16.53 23.74 -1.63
N ARG A 381 17.27 23.91 -0.52
CA ARG A 381 17.18 23.03 0.67
C ARG A 381 15.74 22.82 1.21
N PRO A 382 14.87 23.85 1.34
CA PRO A 382 13.51 23.65 1.83
C PRO A 382 12.67 22.75 0.92
N LEU A 383 12.88 22.83 -0.39
CA LEU A 383 12.18 22.00 -1.37
C LEU A 383 12.67 20.54 -1.31
N ILE A 384 13.99 20.34 -1.32
CA ILE A 384 14.62 19.01 -1.20
C ILE A 384 14.17 18.32 0.10
N ALA A 385 14.14 19.05 1.22
CA ALA A 385 13.69 18.52 2.50
C ALA A 385 12.23 18.07 2.45
N SER A 386 11.34 18.86 1.83
CA SER A 386 9.92 18.53 1.73
C SER A 386 9.65 17.33 0.81
N LEU A 387 10.39 17.19 -0.29
CA LEU A 387 10.32 16.03 -1.18
C LEU A 387 10.83 14.76 -0.47
N ASN A 388 11.97 14.85 0.22
CA ASN A 388 12.52 13.73 0.98
C ASN A 388 11.59 13.29 2.12
N GLU A 389 10.96 14.24 2.83
CA GLU A 389 9.98 13.94 3.88
C GLU A 389 8.76 13.19 3.31
N PHE A 390 8.26 13.61 2.14
CA PHE A 390 7.16 12.93 1.47
C PHE A 390 7.52 11.48 1.11
N PHE A 391 8.62 11.27 0.39
CA PHE A 391 8.96 9.95 -0.10
C PHE A 391 9.43 8.98 0.99
N ARG A 392 10.04 9.47 2.09
CA ARG A 392 10.56 8.61 3.17
C ARG A 392 9.52 8.30 4.25
N SER A 393 8.77 9.32 4.69
CA SER A 393 8.00 9.26 5.94
C SER A 393 6.49 9.38 5.77
N ASN A 394 6.00 9.82 4.60
CA ASN A 394 4.56 9.98 4.40
C ASN A 394 3.86 8.62 4.39
N GLN A 395 2.68 8.55 5.02
CA GLN A 395 1.84 7.35 5.08
C GLN A 395 1.43 6.81 3.70
N LEU A 396 1.37 7.68 2.69
CA LEU A 396 1.03 7.31 1.32
C LEU A 396 2.24 6.80 0.52
N SER A 397 3.47 7.11 0.93
CA SER A 397 4.70 6.58 0.29
C SER A 397 5.16 5.34 1.03
N THR A 398 4.68 4.17 0.59
CA THR A 398 4.98 2.90 1.23
C THR A 398 6.12 2.16 0.54
N ILE A 399 6.83 1.32 1.30
CA ILE A 399 7.70 0.30 0.71
C ILE A 399 6.85 -0.58 -0.22
N LEU A 400 7.37 -0.91 -1.40
CA LEU A 400 6.68 -1.77 -2.33
C LEU A 400 6.42 -3.14 -1.67
N ASP A 401 5.18 -3.61 -1.73
CA ASP A 401 4.83 -4.96 -1.28
C ASP A 401 5.25 -5.95 -2.37
N ASP A 402 6.50 -6.38 -2.31
CA ASP A 402 7.17 -7.24 -3.28
C ASP A 402 7.23 -8.70 -2.82
N THR A 403 6.23 -9.14 -2.03
CA THR A 403 6.06 -10.55 -1.68
C THR A 403 5.98 -11.43 -2.93
N ASN A 404 5.19 -11.03 -3.93
CA ASN A 404 5.11 -11.66 -5.25
C ASN A 404 4.62 -10.64 -6.31
N PRO A 405 4.69 -10.93 -7.62
CA PRO A 405 4.27 -9.96 -8.64
C PRO A 405 2.82 -9.46 -8.53
N LEU A 406 1.92 -10.28 -8.00
CA LEU A 406 0.53 -9.86 -7.77
C LEU A 406 0.45 -8.82 -6.66
N SER A 407 1.19 -8.98 -5.56
CA SER A 407 1.20 -8.00 -4.47
C SER A 407 1.75 -6.64 -4.93
N GLU A 408 2.74 -6.64 -5.82
CA GLU A 408 3.30 -5.41 -6.42
C GLU A 408 2.22 -4.64 -7.21
N VAL A 409 1.52 -5.33 -8.11
CA VAL A 409 0.42 -4.78 -8.91
C VAL A 409 -0.69 -4.24 -8.02
N ASP A 410 -1.10 -5.02 -7.02
CA ASP A 410 -2.16 -4.66 -6.08
C ASP A 410 -1.77 -3.40 -5.28
N ASN A 411 -0.49 -3.25 -4.92
CA ASN A 411 0.03 -2.06 -4.22
C ASN A 411 -0.10 -0.78 -5.07
N LEU A 412 0.25 -0.83 -6.37
CA LEU A 412 0.13 0.33 -7.27
C LEU A 412 -1.31 0.78 -7.52
N ARG A 413 -2.27 -0.16 -7.44
CA ARG A 413 -3.71 0.08 -7.63
C ARG A 413 -4.47 0.28 -6.33
N ARG A 414 -3.77 0.35 -5.20
CA ARG A 414 -4.36 0.60 -3.88
C ARG A 414 -4.90 2.02 -3.81
N VAL A 415 -6.05 2.14 -3.15
CA VAL A 415 -6.77 3.40 -2.88
C VAL A 415 -6.98 3.51 -1.37
N SER A 416 -6.64 4.66 -0.80
CA SER A 416 -6.78 4.92 0.63
C SER A 416 -7.62 6.19 0.88
N VAL A 417 -8.56 6.12 1.81
CA VAL A 417 -9.25 7.33 2.34
C VAL A 417 -8.41 8.06 3.40
N LEU A 418 -7.31 7.44 3.86
CA LEU A 418 -6.44 7.95 4.93
C LEU A 418 -5.43 8.98 4.38
N GLY A 419 -4.65 9.59 5.27
CA GLY A 419 -3.58 10.53 4.92
C GLY A 419 -4.02 12.00 4.90
N PRO A 420 -3.12 12.93 4.50
CA PRO A 420 -3.39 14.36 4.54
C PRO A 420 -4.61 14.76 3.70
N GLY A 421 -5.57 15.47 4.29
CA GLY A 421 -6.84 15.83 3.64
C GLY A 421 -7.89 14.71 3.57
N GLY A 422 -7.54 13.50 4.02
CA GLY A 422 -8.43 12.35 4.15
C GLY A 422 -9.10 12.24 5.53
N ILE A 423 -9.48 11.02 5.90
CA ILE A 423 -10.16 10.69 7.15
C ILE A 423 -9.22 9.87 8.05
N ASN A 424 -9.21 10.14 9.35
CA ASN A 424 -8.50 9.30 10.32
C ASN A 424 -9.32 8.05 10.66
N ARG A 425 -8.64 6.92 10.91
CA ARG A 425 -9.28 5.62 11.19
C ARG A 425 -10.35 5.68 12.30
N GLU A 426 -10.06 6.40 13.38
CA GLU A 426 -10.95 6.55 14.55
C GLU A 426 -12.17 7.44 14.27
N ARG A 427 -12.09 8.31 13.27
CA ARG A 427 -13.16 9.23 12.87
C ARG A 427 -13.98 8.73 11.70
N ALA A 428 -13.62 7.58 11.13
CA ALA A 428 -14.32 7.00 10.00
C ALA A 428 -15.68 6.45 10.46
N SER A 429 -16.75 6.90 9.82
CA SER A 429 -18.09 6.37 10.03
C SER A 429 -18.21 4.93 9.51
N PHE A 430 -19.29 4.25 9.89
CA PHE A 430 -19.59 2.95 9.30
C PHE A 430 -19.92 3.06 7.80
N SER A 431 -20.59 4.14 7.38
CA SER A 431 -21.00 4.36 5.98
C SER A 431 -19.83 4.37 4.99
N ILE A 432 -18.69 4.96 5.37
CA ILE A 432 -17.50 5.00 4.49
C ILE A 432 -16.79 3.65 4.38
N ARG A 433 -17.08 2.71 5.30
CA ARG A 433 -16.53 1.36 5.24
C ARG A 433 -17.40 0.43 4.40
N ASP A 434 -18.63 0.82 4.12
CA ASP A 434 -19.59 0.04 3.38
C ASP A 434 -19.39 0.16 1.86
N VAL A 435 -19.90 -0.82 1.12
CA VAL A 435 -19.82 -0.85 -0.34
C VAL A 435 -20.96 -0.02 -0.91
N ASN A 436 -20.61 1.11 -1.52
CA ASN A 436 -21.59 1.99 -2.17
C ASN A 436 -21.87 1.52 -3.62
N ALA A 437 -23.11 1.63 -4.11
CA ALA A 437 -23.48 1.22 -5.47
C ALA A 437 -22.65 1.91 -6.57
N SER A 438 -22.21 3.15 -6.33
CA SER A 438 -21.36 3.91 -7.25
C SER A 438 -19.98 3.30 -7.49
N GLN A 439 -19.54 2.38 -6.62
CA GLN A 439 -18.26 1.68 -6.73
C GLN A 439 -18.25 0.63 -7.86
N TYR A 440 -19.41 0.27 -8.41
CA TYR A 440 -19.52 -0.72 -9.48
C TYR A 440 -18.59 -0.38 -10.66
N GLY A 441 -17.70 -1.31 -11.02
CA GLY A 441 -16.73 -1.14 -12.11
C GLY A 441 -15.58 -0.16 -11.83
N ARG A 442 -15.53 0.45 -10.64
CA ARG A 442 -14.57 1.50 -10.27
C ARG A 442 -13.65 1.07 -9.14
N ILE A 443 -14.23 0.53 -8.06
CA ILE A 443 -13.51 0.01 -6.90
C ILE A 443 -13.91 -1.46 -6.72
N ASP A 444 -12.92 -2.32 -6.48
CA ASP A 444 -13.14 -3.74 -6.21
C ASP A 444 -13.90 -3.92 -4.87
N PRO A 445 -15.12 -4.50 -4.88
CA PRO A 445 -15.87 -4.74 -3.66
C PRO A 445 -15.38 -5.96 -2.86
N VAL A 446 -14.58 -6.84 -3.47
CA VAL A 446 -14.08 -8.07 -2.85
C VAL A 446 -12.77 -7.83 -2.12
N ARG A 447 -11.94 -6.90 -2.58
CA ARG A 447 -10.57 -6.71 -2.10
C ARG A 447 -10.46 -5.57 -1.09
N SER A 448 -10.16 -5.91 0.17
CA SER A 448 -9.82 -4.97 1.25
C SER A 448 -8.93 -5.68 2.28
N PRO A 449 -8.09 -4.95 3.05
CA PRO A 449 -7.46 -5.53 4.23
C PRO A 449 -8.50 -5.93 5.28
N GLU A 450 -8.27 -7.04 5.95
CA GLU A 450 -9.05 -7.43 7.14
C GLU A 450 -8.68 -6.54 8.35
N GLY A 451 -9.61 -6.37 9.28
CA GLY A 451 -9.37 -5.64 10.53
C GLY A 451 -9.66 -4.13 10.46
N PRO A 452 -8.92 -3.27 11.19
CA PRO A 452 -9.31 -1.87 11.39
C PRO A 452 -9.33 -0.99 10.13
N ASN A 453 -8.69 -1.44 9.05
CA ASN A 453 -8.63 -0.74 7.77
C ASN A 453 -9.70 -1.18 6.76
N ILE A 454 -10.58 -2.11 7.12
CA ILE A 454 -11.64 -2.59 6.21
C ILE A 454 -12.48 -1.43 5.65
N GLY A 455 -12.63 -1.39 4.33
CA GLY A 455 -13.34 -0.34 3.58
C GLY A 455 -12.64 1.02 3.51
N LEU A 456 -11.61 1.26 4.34
CA LEU A 456 -10.80 2.48 4.29
C LEU A 456 -9.63 2.37 3.30
N VAL A 457 -9.19 1.14 3.07
CA VAL A 457 -8.21 0.81 2.04
C VAL A 457 -8.88 -0.16 1.08
N THR A 458 -9.06 0.29 -0.16
CA THR A 458 -9.70 -0.46 -1.24
C THR A 458 -8.78 -0.47 -2.47
N TYR A 459 -9.23 -1.05 -3.57
CA TYR A 459 -8.40 -1.25 -4.75
C TYR A 459 -9.19 -0.92 -6.01
N LEU A 460 -8.52 -0.38 -7.04
CA LEU A 460 -9.16 -0.07 -8.30
C LEU A 460 -9.60 -1.34 -9.03
N ALA A 461 -10.82 -1.34 -9.55
CA ALA A 461 -11.30 -2.38 -10.46
C ALA A 461 -10.47 -2.41 -11.75
N LEU A 462 -10.46 -3.53 -12.48
CA LEU A 462 -9.52 -3.78 -13.59
C LEU A 462 -9.51 -2.70 -14.66
N TYR A 463 -10.70 -2.27 -15.13
CA TYR A 463 -10.85 -1.34 -16.25
C TYR A 463 -11.16 0.10 -15.80
N ALA A 464 -11.09 0.36 -14.50
CA ALA A 464 -11.30 1.69 -13.96
C ALA A 464 -10.26 2.67 -14.53
N ARG A 465 -10.74 3.82 -15.03
CA ARG A 465 -9.91 4.94 -15.48
C ARG A 465 -10.15 6.16 -14.59
N VAL A 466 -9.23 7.11 -14.63
CA VAL A 466 -9.33 8.36 -13.89
C VAL A 466 -9.27 9.50 -14.89
N ASN A 467 -10.33 10.31 -14.94
CA ASN A 467 -10.38 11.43 -15.87
C ASN A 467 -9.53 12.62 -15.40
N GLU A 468 -9.51 13.69 -16.20
CA GLU A 468 -8.74 14.91 -15.93
C GLU A 468 -9.10 15.59 -14.59
N PHE A 469 -10.32 15.38 -14.08
CA PHE A 469 -10.80 15.95 -12.81
C PHE A 469 -10.52 15.05 -11.61
N GLY A 470 -9.99 13.84 -11.83
CA GLY A 470 -9.74 12.85 -10.79
C GLY A 470 -10.96 12.00 -10.43
N PHE A 471 -12.05 12.03 -11.18
CA PHE A 471 -13.17 11.12 -10.98
C PHE A 471 -12.90 9.77 -11.64
N ILE A 472 -13.37 8.69 -11.00
CA ILE A 472 -13.17 7.33 -11.49
C ILE A 472 -14.29 6.98 -12.46
N GLU A 473 -13.92 6.47 -13.62
CA GLU A 473 -14.81 6.08 -14.71
C GLU A 473 -14.70 4.58 -14.97
N THR A 474 -15.78 4.00 -15.47
CA THR A 474 -15.85 2.60 -15.89
C THR A 474 -16.35 2.53 -17.33
N PRO A 475 -15.86 1.56 -18.14
CA PRO A 475 -16.30 1.43 -19.52
C PRO A 475 -17.64 0.70 -19.63
N TYR A 476 -18.41 1.09 -20.65
CA TYR A 476 -19.65 0.46 -21.07
C TYR A 476 -19.74 0.39 -22.59
N LYS A 477 -20.40 -0.65 -23.13
CA LYS A 477 -20.76 -0.70 -24.56
C LYS A 477 -22.09 0.01 -24.78
N LYS A 478 -22.13 0.86 -25.80
CA LYS A 478 -23.36 1.53 -26.22
C LYS A 478 -24.29 0.57 -26.95
N VAL A 479 -25.59 0.77 -26.82
CA VAL A 479 -26.59 -0.01 -27.55
C VAL A 479 -27.34 0.83 -28.58
N GLU A 480 -27.73 0.18 -29.67
CA GLU A 480 -28.53 0.77 -30.74
C GLU A 480 -29.95 0.21 -30.72
N LYS A 481 -30.95 1.10 -30.73
CA LYS A 481 -32.37 0.73 -30.73
C LYS A 481 -32.85 0.56 -32.17
N VAL A 482 -33.12 -0.67 -32.58
CA VAL A 482 -33.68 -1.02 -33.90
C VAL A 482 -35.12 -1.51 -33.70
N GLY A 483 -36.07 -0.57 -33.80
CA GLY A 483 -37.49 -0.85 -33.51
C GLY A 483 -37.72 -1.16 -32.03
N LYS A 484 -38.22 -2.38 -31.73
CA LYS A 484 -38.42 -2.87 -30.34
C LYS A 484 -37.24 -3.69 -29.82
N LYS A 485 -36.24 -3.99 -30.66
CA LYS A 485 -35.06 -4.77 -30.28
C LYS A 485 -33.87 -3.84 -30.04
N VAL A 486 -32.97 -4.27 -29.16
CA VAL A 486 -31.78 -3.52 -28.77
C VAL A 486 -30.55 -4.32 -29.18
N ARG A 487 -29.68 -3.72 -29.99
CA ARG A 487 -28.43 -4.30 -30.49
C ARG A 487 -27.24 -3.73 -29.73
N VAL A 488 -26.35 -4.59 -29.25
CA VAL A 488 -25.10 -4.16 -28.62
C VAL A 488 -24.11 -3.74 -29.69
N THR A 489 -23.48 -2.58 -29.55
CA THR A 489 -22.45 -2.07 -30.45
C THR A 489 -21.04 -2.32 -29.88
N ASN A 490 -20.02 -2.11 -30.71
CA ASN A 490 -18.62 -2.18 -30.27
C ASN A 490 -18.07 -0.82 -29.78
N GLU A 491 -18.89 0.23 -29.77
CA GLU A 491 -18.51 1.55 -29.26
C GLU A 491 -18.44 1.50 -27.71
N THR A 492 -17.26 1.75 -27.16
CA THR A 492 -17.04 1.80 -25.70
C THR A 492 -17.02 3.24 -25.21
N VAL A 493 -17.82 3.55 -24.22
CA VAL A 493 -17.93 4.87 -23.57
C VAL A 493 -17.58 4.72 -22.10
N TYR A 494 -16.80 5.67 -21.57
CA TYR A 494 -16.48 5.74 -20.15
C TYR A 494 -17.45 6.70 -19.46
N LEU A 495 -18.07 6.25 -18.37
CA LEU A 495 -19.01 7.06 -17.60
C LEU A 495 -18.51 7.27 -16.17
N THR A 496 -18.65 8.50 -15.65
CA THR A 496 -18.48 8.81 -14.23
C THR A 496 -19.67 8.27 -13.42
N ALA A 497 -19.53 8.23 -12.10
CA ALA A 497 -20.55 7.62 -11.25
C ALA A 497 -21.88 8.40 -11.23
N ASP A 498 -21.84 9.72 -11.42
CA ASP A 498 -23.02 10.58 -11.57
C ASP A 498 -23.68 10.43 -12.94
N ASP A 499 -22.90 10.41 -14.03
CA ASP A 499 -23.46 10.23 -15.38
C ASP A 499 -24.12 8.85 -15.55
N GLU A 500 -23.59 7.83 -14.86
CA GLU A 500 -24.20 6.50 -14.80
C GLU A 500 -25.62 6.50 -14.21
N GLU A 501 -25.94 7.39 -13.27
CA GLU A 501 -27.26 7.40 -12.62
C GLU A 501 -28.39 7.79 -13.56
N ASP A 502 -28.08 8.54 -14.62
CA ASP A 502 -29.03 9.06 -15.60
C ASP A 502 -29.35 8.06 -16.73
N HIS A 503 -28.66 6.91 -16.75
CA HIS A 503 -28.81 5.91 -17.81
C HIS A 503 -29.28 4.54 -17.29
N TYR A 504 -30.05 3.83 -18.11
CA TYR A 504 -30.43 2.44 -17.85
C TYR A 504 -29.34 1.49 -18.35
N ILE A 505 -28.58 0.90 -17.41
CA ILE A 505 -27.45 0.02 -17.72
C ILE A 505 -27.76 -1.42 -17.34
N THR A 506 -27.45 -2.39 -18.21
CA THR A 506 -27.59 -3.82 -17.90
C THR A 506 -26.22 -4.52 -17.81
N HIS A 507 -26.23 -5.76 -17.30
CA HIS A 507 -25.00 -6.53 -17.14
C HIS A 507 -24.61 -7.28 -18.42
N SER A 508 -23.32 -7.53 -18.61
CA SER A 508 -22.74 -8.23 -19.77
C SER A 508 -23.16 -9.70 -19.90
N GLY A 509 -23.67 -10.29 -18.80
CA GLY A 509 -24.08 -11.70 -18.75
C GLY A 509 -25.38 -12.02 -19.50
N VAL A 510 -26.12 -11.03 -20.01
CA VAL A 510 -27.37 -11.25 -20.76
C VAL A 510 -27.15 -12.08 -22.03
N ASN A 511 -28.19 -12.79 -22.48
CA ASN A 511 -28.10 -13.60 -23.69
C ASN A 511 -28.27 -12.72 -24.94
N LEU A 512 -27.31 -12.83 -25.85
CA LEU A 512 -27.33 -12.16 -27.16
C LEU A 512 -27.60 -13.18 -28.26
N ASP A 513 -28.32 -12.77 -29.31
CA ASP A 513 -28.44 -13.54 -30.54
C ASP A 513 -27.20 -13.37 -31.45
N LYS A 514 -27.16 -14.08 -32.59
CA LYS A 514 -26.03 -14.07 -33.52
C LYS A 514 -25.75 -12.70 -34.13
N ASP A 515 -26.75 -11.83 -34.17
CA ASP A 515 -26.67 -10.48 -34.73
C ASP A 515 -26.43 -9.40 -33.65
N GLY A 516 -26.21 -9.83 -32.40
CA GLY A 516 -25.90 -8.97 -31.26
C GLY A 516 -27.10 -8.33 -30.57
N PHE A 517 -28.32 -8.82 -30.81
CA PHE A 517 -29.51 -8.34 -30.11
C PHE A 517 -29.74 -9.05 -28.78
N ILE A 518 -30.24 -8.31 -27.79
CA ILE A 518 -30.65 -8.87 -26.51
C ILE A 518 -31.85 -9.81 -26.73
N ALA A 519 -31.67 -11.09 -26.39
CA ALA A 519 -32.67 -12.14 -26.59
C ALA A 519 -33.80 -12.09 -25.54
N ASN A 520 -33.48 -11.67 -24.32
CA ASN A 520 -34.44 -11.58 -23.21
C ASN A 520 -35.37 -10.37 -23.37
N SER A 521 -36.67 -10.54 -23.11
CA SER A 521 -37.64 -9.45 -23.14
C SER A 521 -37.53 -8.53 -21.92
N ARG A 522 -37.16 -9.09 -20.76
CA ARG A 522 -36.87 -8.39 -19.51
C ARG A 522 -35.46 -8.70 -19.05
N VAL A 523 -34.76 -7.69 -18.54
CA VAL A 523 -33.38 -7.77 -18.07
C VAL A 523 -33.23 -7.02 -16.76
N ALA A 524 -32.21 -7.37 -15.98
CA ALA A 524 -31.80 -6.58 -14.82
C ALA A 524 -31.20 -5.25 -15.29
N LEU A 525 -31.61 -4.16 -14.67
CA LEU A 525 -31.20 -2.80 -14.98
C LEU A 525 -30.68 -2.11 -13.72
N ARG A 526 -29.63 -1.32 -13.88
CA ARG A 526 -29.19 -0.32 -12.91
C ARG A 526 -29.67 1.05 -13.40
N TYR A 527 -30.34 1.78 -12.52
CA TYR A 527 -30.80 3.16 -12.77
C TYR A 527 -30.94 3.91 -11.44
N MET A 528 -30.44 5.15 -11.36
CA MET A 528 -30.41 5.93 -10.13
C MET A 528 -29.89 5.14 -8.91
N ALA A 529 -28.75 4.47 -9.08
CA ALA A 529 -28.10 3.61 -8.08
C ALA A 529 -28.98 2.45 -7.52
N LYS A 530 -30.08 2.08 -8.21
CA LYS A 530 -30.96 0.97 -7.83
C LYS A 530 -30.90 -0.15 -8.85
N PHE A 531 -30.97 -1.38 -8.35
CA PHE A 531 -31.11 -2.58 -9.18
C PHE A 531 -32.60 -2.91 -9.32
N ILE A 532 -33.10 -2.88 -10.54
CA ILE A 532 -34.50 -3.15 -10.88
C ILE A 532 -34.57 -4.12 -12.06
N GLU A 533 -35.73 -4.70 -12.31
CA GLU A 533 -35.97 -5.52 -13.51
C GLU A 533 -36.93 -4.79 -14.45
N GLY A 534 -36.56 -4.65 -15.72
CA GLY A 534 -37.33 -3.89 -16.69
C GLY A 534 -37.23 -4.43 -18.11
N PRO A 535 -38.01 -3.87 -19.06
CA PRO A 535 -37.96 -4.30 -20.45
C PRO A 535 -36.62 -3.95 -21.11
N ALA A 536 -36.12 -4.84 -21.96
CA ALA A 536 -34.84 -4.67 -22.66
C ALA A 536 -34.79 -3.40 -23.54
N SER A 537 -35.94 -2.88 -23.98
CA SER A 537 -36.04 -1.63 -24.76
C SER A 537 -35.57 -0.38 -24.02
N LEU A 538 -35.48 -0.42 -22.68
CA LEU A 538 -34.98 0.70 -21.89
C LEU A 538 -33.45 0.75 -21.86
N VAL A 539 -32.76 -0.36 -22.12
CA VAL A 539 -31.29 -0.44 -22.06
C VAL A 539 -30.68 0.62 -22.98
N GLU A 540 -29.72 1.36 -22.44
CA GLU A 540 -28.91 2.36 -23.15
C GLU A 540 -27.43 1.95 -23.20
N TYR A 541 -26.97 1.26 -22.15
CA TYR A 541 -25.61 0.75 -22.05
C TYR A 541 -25.58 -0.66 -21.45
N ILE A 542 -24.49 -1.38 -21.73
CA ILE A 542 -24.22 -2.70 -21.18
C ILE A 542 -22.77 -2.75 -20.69
N ASP A 543 -22.51 -3.49 -19.62
CA ASP A 543 -21.14 -3.77 -19.15
C ASP A 543 -20.28 -4.36 -20.29
N VAL A 544 -18.99 -4.05 -20.31
CA VAL A 544 -18.05 -4.57 -21.32
C VAL A 544 -17.73 -6.04 -21.05
N THR A 545 -17.51 -6.40 -19.78
CA THR A 545 -17.15 -7.76 -19.35
C THR A 545 -17.60 -7.99 -17.90
N PRO A 546 -18.01 -9.21 -17.52
CA PRO A 546 -18.37 -9.52 -16.13
C PRO A 546 -17.24 -9.24 -15.14
N ARG A 547 -15.96 -9.37 -15.56
CA ARG A 547 -14.81 -9.15 -14.67
C ARG A 547 -14.48 -7.67 -14.43
N GLN A 548 -15.20 -6.72 -15.06
CA GLN A 548 -14.89 -5.30 -14.88
C GLN A 548 -15.13 -4.78 -13.47
N VAL A 549 -15.92 -5.50 -12.67
CA VAL A 549 -16.32 -5.11 -11.31
C VAL A 549 -15.30 -5.44 -10.23
N ILE A 550 -14.33 -6.29 -10.52
CA ILE A 550 -13.31 -6.76 -9.57
C ILE A 550 -11.93 -6.21 -9.92
N GLY A 551 -11.01 -6.30 -8.97
CA GLY A 551 -9.60 -5.91 -9.11
C GLY A 551 -8.70 -7.07 -9.51
N ALA A 552 -7.38 -6.81 -9.52
CA ALA A 552 -6.36 -7.75 -10.00
C ALA A 552 -6.36 -9.09 -9.27
N SER A 553 -6.34 -9.08 -7.93
CA SER A 553 -6.24 -10.29 -7.12
C SER A 553 -7.51 -11.14 -7.13
N ALA A 554 -8.69 -10.52 -7.03
CA ALA A 554 -9.97 -11.22 -7.15
C ALA A 554 -10.17 -11.82 -8.56
N SER A 555 -9.61 -11.19 -9.60
CA SER A 555 -9.71 -11.68 -10.98
C SER A 555 -8.97 -12.99 -11.28
N LEU A 556 -8.13 -13.47 -10.36
CA LEU A 556 -7.36 -14.71 -10.48
C LEU A 556 -8.03 -15.93 -9.83
N ILE A 557 -9.21 -15.72 -9.22
CA ILE A 557 -9.97 -16.79 -8.55
C ILE A 557 -10.98 -17.37 -9.55
N PRO A 558 -10.79 -18.60 -10.06
CA PRO A 558 -11.79 -19.26 -10.90
C PRO A 558 -13.05 -19.52 -10.08
N PHE A 559 -14.21 -19.64 -10.72
CA PHE A 559 -15.48 -19.95 -10.03
C PHE A 559 -15.87 -19.00 -8.87
N LEU A 560 -15.35 -17.76 -8.83
CA LEU A 560 -15.62 -16.79 -7.75
C LEU A 560 -17.11 -16.60 -7.42
N ALA A 561 -17.98 -16.72 -8.43
CA ALA A 561 -19.43 -16.62 -8.27
C ALA A 561 -20.04 -17.68 -7.32
N ASN A 562 -19.29 -18.75 -7.02
CA ASN A 562 -19.69 -19.85 -6.16
C ASN A 562 -19.08 -19.76 -4.75
N ASP A 563 -18.36 -18.68 -4.46
CA ASP A 563 -17.78 -18.42 -3.15
C ASP A 563 -18.53 -17.30 -2.42
N GLU A 564 -18.69 -17.47 -1.11
CA GLU A 564 -19.14 -16.38 -0.24
C GLU A 564 -18.17 -15.18 -0.32
N GLY A 565 -18.69 -13.95 -0.36
CA GLY A 565 -17.89 -12.72 -0.50
C GLY A 565 -16.75 -12.58 0.52
N ASN A 566 -16.97 -13.01 1.78
CA ASN A 566 -15.91 -13.02 2.80
C ASN A 566 -14.77 -13.99 2.48
N ARG A 567 -15.07 -15.12 1.83
CA ARG A 567 -14.05 -16.11 1.42
C ARG A 567 -13.30 -15.65 0.18
N ALA A 568 -13.99 -15.01 -0.76
CA ALA A 568 -13.38 -14.32 -1.88
C ALA A 568 -12.40 -13.22 -1.41
N LEU A 569 -12.81 -12.40 -0.42
CA LEU A 569 -11.96 -11.41 0.24
C LEU A 569 -10.71 -12.05 0.84
N MET A 570 -10.88 -13.12 1.61
CA MET A 570 -9.76 -13.86 2.19
C MET A 570 -8.84 -14.47 1.13
N GLY A 571 -9.39 -15.07 0.07
CA GLY A 571 -8.64 -15.63 -1.05
C GLY A 571 -7.80 -14.60 -1.78
N SER A 572 -8.37 -13.42 -2.06
CA SER A 572 -7.64 -12.30 -2.67
C SER A 572 -6.48 -11.81 -1.78
N ASN A 573 -6.68 -11.76 -0.45
CA ASN A 573 -5.64 -11.44 0.53
C ASN A 573 -4.51 -12.46 0.56
N MET A 574 -4.85 -13.74 0.59
CA MET A 574 -3.85 -14.80 0.73
C MET A 574 -3.01 -14.99 -0.54
N GLN A 575 -3.55 -14.73 -1.73
CA GLN A 575 -2.75 -14.75 -2.97
C GLN A 575 -1.59 -13.73 -2.91
N CYS A 576 -1.83 -12.52 -2.39
CA CYS A 576 -0.78 -11.51 -2.20
C CYS A 576 0.24 -11.89 -1.10
N GLN A 577 -0.07 -12.86 -0.24
CA GLN A 577 0.83 -13.36 0.81
C GLN A 577 1.59 -14.63 0.40
N SER A 578 1.39 -15.11 -0.84
CA SER A 578 2.06 -16.32 -1.31
C SER A 578 3.54 -16.06 -1.59
N VAL A 579 4.41 -16.96 -1.12
CA VAL A 579 5.86 -16.84 -1.35
C VAL A 579 6.26 -17.43 -2.70
N PRO A 580 7.20 -16.81 -3.44
CA PRO A 580 7.75 -17.39 -4.65
C PRO A 580 8.42 -18.74 -4.36
N LEU A 581 7.99 -19.77 -5.07
CA LEU A 581 8.53 -21.12 -4.94
C LEU A 581 9.79 -21.29 -5.80
N VAL A 582 10.64 -22.26 -5.44
CA VAL A 582 11.80 -22.65 -6.27
C VAL A 582 11.34 -23.20 -7.62
N ASN A 583 10.27 -23.99 -7.61
CA ASN A 583 9.65 -24.62 -8.78
C ASN A 583 8.17 -24.21 -8.86
N PRO A 584 7.85 -22.95 -9.24
CA PRO A 584 6.47 -22.52 -9.41
C PRO A 584 5.82 -23.26 -10.59
N GLU A 585 4.50 -23.42 -10.53
CA GLU A 585 3.71 -24.00 -11.61
C GLU A 585 2.51 -23.08 -11.87
N SER A 586 2.17 -22.84 -13.13
CA SER A 586 0.97 -22.06 -13.46
C SER A 586 -0.30 -22.90 -13.22
N PRO A 587 -1.42 -22.27 -12.82
CA PRO A 587 -2.63 -23.02 -12.45
C PRO A 587 -3.23 -23.74 -13.66
N ILE A 588 -3.58 -25.02 -13.51
CA ILE A 588 -4.27 -25.79 -14.56
C ILE A 588 -5.63 -25.14 -14.87
N VAL A 589 -6.37 -24.78 -13.80
CA VAL A 589 -7.62 -24.02 -13.87
C VAL A 589 -7.30 -22.56 -13.54
N GLY A 590 -7.12 -21.73 -14.56
CA GLY A 590 -6.86 -20.30 -14.39
C GLY A 590 -8.07 -19.45 -14.77
N THR A 591 -7.90 -18.14 -14.87
CA THR A 591 -8.93 -17.20 -15.35
C THR A 591 -8.54 -16.51 -16.67
N GLY A 592 -7.28 -16.67 -17.11
CA GLY A 592 -6.70 -15.95 -18.24
C GLY A 592 -6.05 -14.62 -17.84
N MET A 593 -6.17 -14.21 -16.58
CA MET A 593 -5.52 -13.00 -16.05
C MET A 593 -4.05 -13.24 -15.67
N GLU A 594 -3.62 -14.50 -15.55
CA GLU A 594 -2.29 -14.88 -15.08
C GLU A 594 -1.17 -14.26 -15.92
N LYS A 595 -1.30 -14.27 -17.24
CA LYS A 595 -0.34 -13.65 -18.17
C LYS A 595 -0.31 -12.13 -18.02
N ILE A 596 -1.48 -11.50 -17.92
CA ILE A 596 -1.62 -10.05 -17.79
C ILE A 596 -0.96 -9.57 -16.49
N ILE A 597 -1.27 -10.23 -15.36
CA ILE A 597 -0.70 -9.87 -14.05
C ILE A 597 0.82 -10.10 -14.02
N ALA A 598 1.32 -11.25 -14.51
CA ALA A 598 2.76 -11.53 -14.52
C ALA A 598 3.56 -10.51 -15.35
N SER A 599 2.98 -10.04 -16.45
CA SER A 599 3.58 -8.99 -17.30
C SER A 599 3.41 -7.56 -16.77
N GLY A 600 2.46 -7.32 -15.84
CA GLY A 600 2.03 -5.98 -15.44
C GLY A 600 3.11 -5.08 -14.85
N MET A 601 4.09 -5.67 -14.16
CA MET A 601 5.26 -4.98 -13.59
C MET A 601 6.52 -5.11 -14.45
N GLY A 602 6.46 -5.79 -15.60
CA GLY A 602 7.63 -6.08 -16.43
C GLY A 602 8.64 -7.01 -15.74
N ARG A 603 8.21 -7.83 -14.77
CA ARG A 603 9.06 -8.83 -14.10
C ARG A 603 9.29 -10.07 -14.97
N VAL A 604 8.37 -10.35 -15.89
CA VAL A 604 8.56 -11.29 -16.99
C VAL A 604 9.19 -10.53 -18.15
N LEU A 605 10.30 -11.02 -18.70
CA LEU A 605 11.00 -10.36 -19.79
C LEU A 605 10.42 -10.84 -21.12
N MET A 606 9.84 -9.91 -21.87
CA MET A 606 9.34 -10.14 -23.23
C MET A 606 10.22 -9.41 -24.25
N ALA A 607 10.36 -9.99 -25.43
CA ALA A 607 11.07 -9.38 -26.54
C ALA A 607 10.35 -8.12 -27.00
N ARG A 608 11.08 -6.99 -27.01
CA ARG A 608 10.55 -5.70 -27.46
C ARG A 608 10.51 -5.58 -28.97
N HIS A 609 11.45 -6.23 -29.64
CA HIS A 609 11.59 -6.17 -31.08
C HIS A 609 11.92 -7.56 -31.64
N ALA A 610 11.55 -7.79 -32.89
CA ALA A 610 11.84 -9.03 -33.58
C ALA A 610 13.35 -9.18 -33.86
N GLY A 611 13.91 -10.34 -33.53
CA GLY A 611 15.35 -10.57 -33.61
C GLY A 611 15.72 -12.05 -33.52
N VAL A 612 17.04 -12.28 -33.45
CA VAL A 612 17.61 -13.61 -33.22
C VAL A 612 18.45 -13.55 -31.95
N ILE A 613 18.31 -14.55 -31.08
CA ILE A 613 19.13 -14.67 -29.87
C ILE A 613 20.58 -14.95 -30.27
N GLU A 614 21.45 -13.97 -30.08
CA GLU A 614 22.89 -14.08 -30.36
C GLU A 614 23.64 -14.67 -29.15
N TYR A 615 23.18 -14.34 -27.94
CA TYR A 615 23.77 -14.82 -26.70
C TYR A 615 22.69 -14.99 -25.63
N ALA A 616 22.78 -16.03 -24.81
CA ALA A 616 21.91 -16.24 -23.66
C ALA A 616 22.67 -16.98 -22.55
N ASP A 617 22.70 -16.39 -21.35
CA ASP A 617 23.14 -17.05 -20.12
C ASP A 617 22.25 -16.65 -18.93
N ALA A 618 22.55 -17.18 -17.75
CA ALA A 618 21.75 -16.90 -16.55
C ALA A 618 21.78 -15.43 -16.09
N GLN A 619 22.62 -14.55 -16.65
CA GLN A 619 22.78 -13.15 -16.25
C GLN A 619 22.29 -12.16 -17.32
N LYS A 620 22.43 -12.46 -18.60
CA LYS A 620 21.96 -11.62 -19.70
C LYS A 620 21.58 -12.41 -20.97
N VAL A 621 20.73 -11.78 -21.77
CA VAL A 621 20.39 -12.22 -23.14
C VAL A 621 20.69 -11.09 -24.11
N VAL A 622 21.33 -11.40 -25.24
CA VAL A 622 21.57 -10.45 -26.33
C VAL A 622 20.74 -10.86 -27.54
N VAL A 623 19.86 -9.96 -27.95
CA VAL A 623 18.99 -10.12 -29.11
C VAL A 623 19.51 -9.23 -30.24
N LYS A 624 19.88 -9.86 -31.35
CA LYS A 624 20.28 -9.17 -32.57
C LYS A 624 19.03 -8.78 -33.36
N LEU A 625 18.81 -7.49 -33.50
CA LEU A 625 17.59 -6.96 -34.11
C LEU A 625 17.58 -7.15 -35.63
N THR A 626 16.42 -7.52 -36.16
CA THR A 626 16.22 -7.65 -37.62
C THR A 626 16.12 -6.29 -38.31
N LYS A 627 15.66 -5.25 -37.60
CA LYS A 627 15.57 -3.86 -38.06
C LYS A 627 15.98 -2.92 -36.92
N LYS A 628 16.56 -1.77 -37.27
CA LYS A 628 16.81 -0.70 -36.28
C LYS A 628 15.46 -0.19 -35.74
N PRO A 629 15.31 -0.04 -34.43
CA PRO A 629 14.10 0.52 -33.84
C PRO A 629 13.95 1.99 -34.28
N SER A 630 12.76 2.35 -34.74
CA SER A 630 12.41 3.72 -35.17
C SER A 630 11.57 4.38 -34.08
N GLY A 631 12.15 5.27 -33.28
CA GLY A 631 11.46 6.02 -32.22
C GLY A 631 12.37 6.42 -31.05
N GLU A 632 11.82 7.18 -30.09
CA GLU A 632 12.46 7.38 -28.77
C GLU A 632 12.63 6.02 -28.10
N ILE A 633 13.88 5.66 -27.80
CA ILE A 633 14.22 4.39 -27.17
C ILE A 633 13.76 4.47 -25.70
N SER A 634 12.65 3.83 -25.37
CA SER A 634 12.20 3.71 -23.98
C SER A 634 13.10 2.74 -23.23
N ILE A 635 14.22 3.23 -22.69
CA ILE A 635 15.13 2.44 -21.84
C ILE A 635 14.32 1.92 -20.64
N SER A 636 14.15 0.60 -20.50
CA SER A 636 13.67 0.01 -19.24
C SER A 636 14.84 -0.35 -18.35
N GLU A 637 14.59 -0.44 -17.05
CA GLU A 637 15.59 -0.79 -16.03
C GLU A 637 16.42 -2.03 -16.36
N ASP A 638 15.83 -3.01 -17.04
CA ASP A 638 16.45 -4.31 -17.33
C ASP A 638 16.93 -4.45 -18.78
N VAL A 639 16.69 -3.47 -19.67
CA VAL A 639 16.99 -3.58 -21.11
C VAL A 639 17.77 -2.39 -21.64
N GLU A 640 18.94 -2.67 -22.19
CA GLU A 640 19.84 -1.68 -22.82
C GLU A 640 19.94 -1.94 -24.33
N ILE A 641 19.95 -0.87 -25.13
CA ILE A 641 20.22 -0.96 -26.56
C ILE A 641 21.67 -0.59 -26.83
N ILE A 642 22.43 -1.50 -27.41
CA ILE A 642 23.87 -1.33 -27.69
C ILE A 642 24.16 -1.33 -29.21
N GLU A 643 25.39 -0.99 -29.58
CA GLU A 643 25.88 -1.00 -30.97
C GLU A 643 25.06 -0.16 -31.96
N ASN A 644 24.71 1.08 -31.61
CA ASN A 644 23.93 2.01 -32.45
C ASN A 644 22.57 1.45 -32.91
N GLY A 645 21.88 0.71 -32.02
CA GLY A 645 20.54 0.19 -32.28
C GLY A 645 20.50 -1.16 -33.00
N LYS A 646 21.60 -1.92 -32.97
CA LYS A 646 21.67 -3.25 -33.59
C LYS A 646 21.30 -4.39 -32.63
N ASN A 647 21.66 -4.24 -31.36
CA ASN A 647 21.53 -5.29 -30.36
C ASN A 647 20.79 -4.77 -29.13
N GLU A 648 19.93 -5.60 -28.56
CA GLU A 648 19.29 -5.38 -27.26
C GLU A 648 19.86 -6.35 -26.23
N VAL A 649 20.24 -5.83 -25.08
CA VAL A 649 20.74 -6.61 -23.95
C VAL A 649 19.69 -6.60 -22.85
N TYR A 650 19.20 -7.77 -22.50
CA TYR A 650 18.27 -8.00 -21.39
C TYR A 650 19.08 -8.51 -20.20
N TYR A 651 19.11 -7.79 -19.09
CA TYR A 651 19.76 -8.22 -17.85
C TYR A 651 18.77 -8.94 -16.95
N LEU A 652 19.16 -10.13 -16.47
CA LEU A 652 18.33 -10.94 -15.61
C LEU A 652 18.54 -10.59 -14.13
N THR A 653 17.44 -10.56 -13.39
CA THR A 653 17.44 -10.49 -11.94
C THR A 653 17.71 -11.87 -11.36
N LYS A 654 18.80 -12.01 -10.59
CA LYS A 654 19.23 -13.28 -9.98
C LYS A 654 19.34 -13.13 -8.48
N PHE A 655 18.61 -13.99 -7.76
CA PHE A 655 18.61 -14.06 -6.29
C PHE A 655 18.51 -12.69 -5.60
N ARG A 656 17.60 -11.83 -6.09
CA ARG A 656 17.36 -10.50 -5.51
C ARG A 656 16.53 -10.67 -4.25
N ARG A 657 17.00 -10.11 -3.13
CA ARG A 657 16.23 -9.96 -1.91
C ARG A 657 15.05 -9.01 -2.12
N THR A 658 13.89 -9.36 -1.59
CA THR A 658 12.71 -8.49 -1.53
C THR A 658 12.58 -7.83 -0.15
N ALA A 659 11.72 -6.83 0.00
CA ALA A 659 11.48 -6.16 1.29
C ALA A 659 10.94 -7.12 2.36
N HIS A 660 10.26 -8.19 1.95
CA HIS A 660 9.76 -9.27 2.79
C HIS A 660 10.74 -10.45 2.93
N SER A 661 12.02 -10.24 2.60
CA SER A 661 13.07 -11.25 2.64
C SER A 661 12.79 -12.49 1.78
N THR A 662 11.91 -12.38 0.78
CA THR A 662 11.74 -13.44 -0.24
C THR A 662 12.77 -13.28 -1.35
N CYS A 663 12.76 -14.20 -2.32
CA CYS A 663 13.72 -14.23 -3.41
C CYS A 663 13.06 -14.02 -4.77
N TYR A 664 13.47 -12.96 -5.47
CA TYR A 664 13.15 -12.76 -6.87
C TYR A 664 14.28 -13.29 -7.76
N ASN A 665 13.93 -14.23 -8.63
CA ASN A 665 14.88 -14.86 -9.54
C ASN A 665 14.20 -15.16 -10.87
N GLN A 666 14.82 -14.70 -11.96
CA GLN A 666 14.39 -14.95 -13.33
C GLN A 666 15.07 -16.18 -13.94
N LYS A 667 14.34 -16.88 -14.80
CA LYS A 667 14.80 -18.08 -15.50
C LYS A 667 14.65 -17.89 -17.01
N LEU A 668 15.67 -18.24 -17.77
CA LEU A 668 15.63 -18.20 -19.23
C LEU A 668 14.66 -19.24 -19.79
N THR A 669 13.95 -18.84 -20.85
CA THR A 669 13.10 -19.74 -21.66
C THR A 669 13.62 -19.93 -23.07
N VAL A 670 14.45 -19.01 -23.57
CA VAL A 670 15.02 -19.04 -24.93
C VAL A 670 16.42 -19.64 -24.97
N SER A 671 16.80 -20.14 -26.13
CA SER A 671 18.12 -20.68 -26.45
C SER A 671 18.81 -19.84 -27.54
N VAL A 672 20.14 -19.95 -27.63
CA VAL A 672 20.93 -19.28 -28.67
C VAL A 672 20.50 -19.78 -30.06
N GLY A 673 20.24 -18.86 -30.98
CA GLY A 673 19.76 -19.15 -32.33
C GLY A 673 18.24 -19.08 -32.49
N ASP A 674 17.47 -18.98 -31.41
CA ASP A 674 16.02 -18.83 -31.47
C ASP A 674 15.63 -17.51 -32.15
N LYS A 675 14.56 -17.56 -32.96
CA LYS A 675 13.96 -16.37 -33.58
C LYS A 675 12.81 -15.90 -32.69
N VAL A 676 12.92 -14.68 -32.19
CA VAL A 676 11.88 -14.06 -31.34
C VAL A 676 11.15 -12.97 -32.11
N LYS A 677 9.85 -12.87 -31.88
CA LYS A 677 9.00 -11.75 -32.31
C LYS A 677 8.75 -10.82 -31.15
N GLU A 678 8.30 -9.62 -31.45
CA GLU A 678 7.80 -8.69 -30.43
C GLU A 678 6.68 -9.37 -29.61
N GLY A 679 6.81 -9.33 -28.29
CA GLY A 679 5.90 -9.97 -27.33
C GLY A 679 6.23 -11.42 -26.98
N ASP A 680 7.24 -12.05 -27.60
CA ASP A 680 7.66 -13.41 -27.24
C ASP A 680 8.40 -13.42 -25.89
N LEU A 681 8.26 -14.51 -25.13
CA LEU A 681 8.86 -14.67 -23.82
C LEU A 681 10.37 -14.95 -23.92
N ILE A 682 11.18 -14.10 -23.29
CA ILE A 682 12.64 -14.28 -23.18
C ILE A 682 13.00 -14.97 -21.85
N ALA A 683 12.39 -14.51 -20.75
CA ALA A 683 12.65 -15.06 -19.43
C ALA A 683 11.42 -14.97 -18.53
N ASP A 684 11.18 -16.06 -17.80
CA ASP A 684 10.20 -16.11 -16.74
C ASP A 684 10.63 -15.23 -15.56
N GLY A 685 9.63 -14.57 -14.99
CA GLY A 685 9.72 -13.77 -13.77
C GLY A 685 9.72 -14.61 -12.48
N PRO A 686 9.84 -13.95 -11.32
CA PRO A 686 9.58 -14.59 -10.03
C PRO A 686 8.13 -15.08 -9.97
N ALA A 687 7.91 -16.27 -9.37
CA ALA A 687 6.59 -16.89 -9.27
C ALA A 687 5.84 -16.94 -10.62
N SER A 688 6.50 -17.39 -11.69
CA SER A 688 5.89 -17.55 -13.02
C SER A 688 6.39 -18.79 -13.75
N GLU A 689 5.60 -19.27 -14.70
CA GLU A 689 5.91 -20.38 -15.59
C GLU A 689 5.38 -20.06 -16.99
N GLN A 690 6.25 -20.05 -18.01
CA GLN A 690 5.89 -19.77 -19.40
C GLN A 690 5.12 -18.44 -19.59
N GLY A 691 5.53 -17.41 -18.83
CA GLY A 691 4.94 -16.08 -18.86
C GLY A 691 3.60 -15.95 -18.13
N GLU A 692 3.08 -17.02 -17.52
CA GLU A 692 1.90 -17.00 -16.66
C GLU A 692 2.28 -16.95 -15.18
N LEU A 693 1.48 -16.26 -14.37
CA LEU A 693 1.67 -16.21 -12.91
C LEU A 693 1.50 -17.60 -12.27
N GLY A 694 2.52 -18.02 -11.52
CA GLY A 694 2.64 -19.29 -10.81
C GLY A 694 2.93 -19.09 -9.32
N LEU A 695 1.93 -18.62 -8.57
CA LEU A 695 1.99 -18.44 -7.10
C LEU A 695 2.12 -19.73 -6.25
N GLY A 696 1.95 -20.91 -6.86
CA GLY A 696 1.74 -22.17 -6.14
C GLY A 696 2.00 -23.41 -6.97
N ARG A 697 1.33 -24.51 -6.61
CA ARG A 697 1.39 -25.81 -7.31
C ARG A 697 0.00 -26.41 -7.47
N ASN A 698 -0.20 -27.18 -8.54
CA ASN A 698 -1.38 -28.02 -8.71
C ASN A 698 -1.14 -29.35 -7.97
N LEU A 699 -1.90 -29.63 -6.90
CA LEU A 699 -1.70 -30.78 -6.01
C LEU A 699 -2.93 -31.68 -5.94
N VAL A 700 -2.72 -32.99 -5.75
CA VAL A 700 -3.81 -33.96 -5.58
C VAL A 700 -4.37 -33.85 -4.17
N ILE A 701 -5.63 -33.44 -4.06
CA ILE A 701 -6.31 -33.22 -2.79
C ILE A 701 -7.46 -34.21 -2.59
N ALA A 702 -7.67 -34.63 -1.34
CA ALA A 702 -8.85 -35.39 -0.94
C ALA A 702 -9.61 -34.68 0.20
N TYR A 703 -10.93 -34.62 0.08
CA TYR A 703 -11.79 -34.10 1.13
C TYR A 703 -12.29 -35.24 2.00
N THR A 704 -11.58 -35.52 3.10
CA THR A 704 -11.93 -36.58 4.05
C THR A 704 -11.31 -36.31 5.42
N ASN A 705 -11.71 -37.08 6.43
CA ASN A 705 -11.06 -37.06 7.74
C ASN A 705 -10.14 -38.27 7.86
N PHE A 706 -8.88 -38.03 8.23
CA PHE A 706 -7.88 -39.09 8.37
C PHE A 706 -7.09 -38.93 9.67
N GLY A 707 -7.27 -39.87 10.60
CA GLY A 707 -6.53 -39.91 11.87
C GLY A 707 -6.70 -38.68 12.77
N GLY A 708 -7.74 -37.86 12.56
CA GLY A 708 -7.95 -36.62 13.31
C GLY A 708 -7.03 -35.46 12.92
N TYR A 709 -6.15 -35.64 11.92
CA TYR A 709 -5.21 -34.60 11.48
C TYR A 709 -5.86 -33.48 10.65
N GLY A 710 -7.15 -33.61 10.35
CA GLY A 710 -7.99 -32.58 9.72
C GLY A 710 -8.90 -31.85 10.71
N PHE A 711 -8.60 -31.86 12.01
CA PHE A 711 -9.42 -31.15 13.01
C PHE A 711 -9.40 -29.63 12.78
N GLU A 712 -10.57 -28.97 12.85
CA GLU A 712 -10.73 -27.56 12.49
C GLU A 712 -10.23 -27.26 11.06
N ASP A 713 -9.16 -26.45 10.95
CA ASP A 713 -8.49 -26.08 9.71
C ASP A 713 -7.09 -26.69 9.61
N ALA A 714 -6.80 -27.74 10.39
CA ALA A 714 -5.58 -28.49 10.25
C ALA A 714 -5.54 -29.23 8.91
N ILE A 715 -4.36 -29.31 8.32
CA ILE A 715 -4.12 -30.01 7.06
C ILE A 715 -3.07 -31.10 7.27
N LEU A 716 -3.33 -32.26 6.69
CA LEU A 716 -2.37 -33.36 6.57
C LEU A 716 -1.75 -33.31 5.17
N ILE A 717 -0.41 -33.39 5.11
CA ILE A 717 0.31 -33.40 3.83
C ILE A 717 1.20 -34.62 3.69
N SER A 718 1.45 -35.02 2.44
CA SER A 718 2.42 -36.07 2.08
C SER A 718 3.86 -35.55 2.16
N ASP A 719 4.77 -36.41 2.62
CA ASP A 719 6.22 -36.16 2.62
C ASP A 719 6.81 -36.04 1.21
N ARG A 720 6.08 -36.45 0.17
CA ARG A 720 6.39 -36.18 -1.23
C ARG A 720 6.60 -34.69 -1.47
N LEU A 721 5.75 -33.82 -0.90
CA LEU A 721 5.86 -32.37 -1.07
C LEU A 721 7.19 -31.81 -0.55
N VAL A 722 7.77 -32.47 0.46
CA VAL A 722 9.08 -32.12 1.04
C VAL A 722 10.23 -32.71 0.24
N LYS A 723 10.10 -33.99 -0.17
CA LYS A 723 11.13 -34.73 -0.91
C LYS A 723 11.36 -34.17 -2.33
N GLU A 724 10.29 -33.73 -2.99
CA GLU A 724 10.32 -33.17 -4.35
C GLU A 724 10.45 -31.63 -4.37
N ASP A 725 10.59 -30.99 -3.21
CA ASP A 725 10.73 -29.53 -3.07
C ASP A 725 9.60 -28.73 -3.77
N LEU A 726 8.36 -29.26 -3.74
CA LEU A 726 7.23 -28.69 -4.47
C LEU A 726 6.76 -27.36 -3.88
N LEU A 727 6.83 -27.20 -2.55
CA LEU A 727 6.44 -25.99 -1.83
C LEU A 727 7.65 -25.36 -1.08
N THR A 728 8.85 -25.53 -1.64
CA THR A 728 10.08 -24.96 -1.08
C THR A 728 10.28 -23.53 -1.60
N SER A 729 10.65 -22.62 -0.70
CA SER A 729 10.93 -21.20 -0.99
C SER A 729 12.37 -20.83 -0.61
N ILE A 730 12.90 -19.76 -1.21
CA ILE A 730 14.20 -19.19 -0.82
C ILE A 730 13.94 -17.86 -0.14
N HIS A 731 14.54 -17.68 1.02
CA HIS A 731 14.51 -16.43 1.78
C HIS A 731 15.91 -15.86 1.83
N ILE A 732 16.04 -14.54 1.72
CA ILE A 732 17.33 -13.86 1.75
C ILE A 732 17.25 -12.79 2.84
N GLU A 733 17.97 -13.02 3.92
CA GLU A 733 18.12 -12.06 5.00
C GLU A 733 19.36 -11.20 4.77
N GLU A 734 19.29 -9.96 5.22
CA GLU A 734 20.33 -8.97 5.05
C GLU A 734 20.79 -8.49 6.43
N TYR A 735 22.10 -8.54 6.63
CA TYR A 735 22.76 -8.15 7.86
C TYR A 735 23.80 -7.10 7.55
N ASP A 736 23.76 -5.98 8.27
CA ASP A 736 24.73 -4.91 8.08
C ASP A 736 25.54 -4.63 9.34
N ALA A 737 26.84 -4.41 9.14
CA ALA A 737 27.79 -3.99 10.15
C ALA A 737 28.38 -2.64 9.75
N GLU A 738 28.15 -1.62 10.58
CA GLU A 738 28.74 -0.30 10.41
C GLU A 738 30.03 -0.21 11.23
N LEU A 739 31.10 0.27 10.59
CA LEU A 739 32.38 0.58 11.21
C LEU A 739 32.38 2.05 11.60
N VAL A 740 32.38 2.33 12.90
CA VAL A 740 32.15 3.69 13.42
C VAL A 740 33.42 4.26 14.02
N ASP A 741 33.61 5.56 13.83
CA ASP A 741 34.63 6.32 14.56
C ASP A 741 34.10 6.68 15.96
N THR A 742 34.62 6.01 16.99
CA THR A 742 34.20 6.22 18.38
C THR A 742 35.06 7.29 19.06
N LYS A 743 34.61 7.81 20.21
CA LYS A 743 35.39 8.77 21.00
C LYS A 743 36.73 8.20 21.50
N LEU A 744 36.85 6.89 21.64
CA LEU A 744 38.06 6.21 22.11
C LEU A 744 38.99 5.79 20.94
N GLY A 745 38.57 6.01 19.70
CA GLY A 745 39.25 5.59 18.49
C GLY A 745 38.31 4.89 17.50
N PRO A 746 38.74 4.69 16.25
CA PRO A 746 37.96 4.00 15.26
C PRO A 746 37.80 2.51 15.60
N GLU A 747 36.66 1.94 15.27
CA GLU A 747 36.52 0.48 15.22
C GLU A 747 37.34 -0.09 14.05
N GLU A 748 37.82 -1.33 14.20
CA GLU A 748 38.62 -2.02 13.20
C GLU A 748 37.95 -3.33 12.76
N LEU A 749 38.04 -3.63 11.46
CA LEU A 749 37.68 -4.94 10.90
C LEU A 749 38.89 -5.87 11.00
N THR A 750 38.72 -7.02 11.65
CA THR A 750 39.80 -7.98 11.84
C THR A 750 39.28 -9.37 12.13
N ARG A 751 40.07 -10.39 11.74
CA ARG A 751 39.88 -11.77 12.17
C ARG A 751 40.37 -12.03 13.61
N ASP A 752 41.22 -11.16 14.15
CA ASP A 752 41.87 -11.33 15.45
C ASP A 752 40.97 -10.83 16.60
N ILE A 753 39.91 -11.59 16.88
CA ILE A 753 38.85 -11.26 17.85
C ILE A 753 39.18 -11.89 19.21
N PRO A 754 39.14 -11.13 20.32
CA PRO A 754 39.49 -11.66 21.64
C PRO A 754 38.49 -12.73 22.13
N ASN A 755 39.01 -13.77 22.79
CA ASN A 755 38.22 -14.84 23.42
C ASN A 755 37.33 -15.66 22.46
N VAL A 756 37.67 -15.69 21.18
CA VAL A 756 36.99 -16.52 20.16
C VAL A 756 37.91 -17.66 19.72
N ALA A 757 37.38 -18.87 19.60
CA ALA A 757 38.14 -20.04 19.19
C ALA A 757 38.47 -20.01 17.68
N GLU A 758 39.62 -20.55 17.27
CA GLU A 758 40.04 -20.59 15.85
C GLU A 758 39.00 -21.26 14.92
N THR A 759 38.25 -22.24 15.43
CA THR A 759 37.19 -22.91 14.67
C THR A 759 36.05 -21.98 14.29
N GLU A 760 35.71 -21.00 15.14
CA GLU A 760 34.67 -20.00 14.85
C GLU A 760 35.15 -18.93 13.86
N LEU A 761 36.46 -18.77 13.72
CA LEU A 761 37.11 -17.82 12.80
C LEU A 761 37.40 -18.44 11.43
N ALA A 762 37.17 -19.74 11.25
CA ALA A 762 37.59 -20.49 10.07
C ALA A 762 36.98 -19.98 8.75
N ASN A 763 35.74 -19.47 8.81
CA ASN A 763 35.03 -18.96 7.63
C ASN A 763 35.32 -17.47 7.34
N LEU A 764 36.06 -16.77 8.22
CA LEU A 764 36.43 -15.37 8.03
C LEU A 764 37.71 -15.24 7.20
N ALA A 765 37.68 -14.31 6.24
CA ALA A 765 38.86 -13.87 5.52
C ALA A 765 39.81 -13.08 6.44
N GLU A 766 41.00 -12.74 5.92
CA GLU A 766 42.04 -12.03 6.68
C GLU A 766 41.59 -10.63 7.15
N ASP A 767 40.71 -9.99 6.40
CA ASP A 767 40.09 -8.71 6.73
C ASP A 767 38.96 -8.80 7.78
N GLY A 768 38.64 -10.02 8.24
CA GLY A 768 37.57 -10.27 9.20
C GLY A 768 36.17 -10.36 8.59
N ILE A 769 36.03 -10.43 7.26
CA ILE A 769 34.72 -10.58 6.60
C ILE A 769 34.49 -12.04 6.20
N ILE A 770 33.29 -12.56 6.40
CA ILE A 770 32.90 -13.92 5.99
C ILE A 770 33.08 -14.13 4.48
N VAL A 771 33.43 -15.34 4.03
CA VAL A 771 33.55 -15.64 2.60
C VAL A 771 32.20 -15.98 1.94
N ILE A 772 32.03 -15.58 0.68
CA ILE A 772 30.85 -15.96 -0.12
C ILE A 772 30.85 -17.49 -0.32
N GLY A 773 29.70 -18.11 -0.11
CA GLY A 773 29.51 -19.56 -0.17
C GLY A 773 29.68 -20.29 1.17
N ALA A 774 30.08 -19.59 2.24
CA ALA A 774 30.13 -20.16 3.57
C ALA A 774 28.71 -20.55 4.06
N GLU A 775 28.57 -21.75 4.59
CA GLU A 775 27.42 -22.16 5.38
C GLU A 775 27.58 -21.63 6.80
N VAL A 776 26.58 -20.89 7.27
CA VAL A 776 26.57 -20.25 8.58
C VAL A 776 25.34 -20.67 9.38
N GLY A 777 25.54 -20.85 10.67
CA GLY A 777 24.50 -21.12 11.66
C GLY A 777 24.45 -20.08 12.77
N PRO A 778 23.59 -20.29 13.77
CA PRO A 778 23.46 -19.39 14.92
C PRO A 778 24.80 -19.08 15.59
N ASN A 779 25.04 -17.81 15.91
CA ASN A 779 26.26 -17.26 16.55
C ASN A 779 27.55 -17.23 15.71
N ASP A 780 27.54 -17.75 14.49
CA ASP A 780 28.68 -17.62 13.58
C ASP A 780 28.95 -16.13 13.27
N ILE A 781 30.23 -15.78 13.14
CA ILE A 781 30.65 -14.40 12.91
C ILE A 781 30.57 -14.08 11.42
N LEU A 782 29.79 -13.07 11.05
CA LEU A 782 29.67 -12.58 9.68
C LEU A 782 30.71 -11.49 9.39
N VAL A 783 30.91 -10.59 10.35
CA VAL A 783 31.87 -9.50 10.25
C VAL A 783 32.56 -9.35 11.59
N GLY A 784 33.84 -9.72 11.63
CA GLY A 784 34.76 -9.54 12.73
C GLY A 784 35.06 -8.06 12.95
N LYS A 785 34.61 -7.53 14.08
CA LYS A 785 34.75 -6.11 14.42
C LYS A 785 35.16 -5.94 15.86
N ILE A 786 36.17 -5.10 16.10
CA ILE A 786 36.63 -4.76 17.45
C ILE A 786 36.54 -3.25 17.69
N ALA A 787 36.18 -2.88 18.91
CA ALA A 787 36.13 -1.49 19.37
C ALA A 787 37.14 -1.25 20.49
N PRO A 788 37.85 -0.11 20.52
CA PRO A 788 38.70 0.24 21.65
C PRO A 788 37.87 0.38 22.94
N LYS A 789 38.34 -0.22 24.02
CA LYS A 789 37.68 -0.24 25.33
C LYS A 789 38.50 0.62 26.30
N GLY A 790 37.84 1.49 27.06
CA GLY A 790 38.49 2.21 28.16
C GLY A 790 38.89 1.29 29.32
N GLU A 791 39.81 1.74 30.16
CA GLU A 791 40.21 1.01 31.37
C GLU A 791 39.01 0.84 32.31
N THR A 792 38.66 -0.41 32.63
CA THR A 792 37.65 -0.75 33.64
C THR A 792 38.35 -1.18 34.92
N GLU A 793 37.94 -0.63 36.07
CA GLU A 793 38.42 -1.12 37.38
C GLU A 793 37.97 -2.56 37.59
N LEU A 794 38.93 -3.47 37.64
CA LEU A 794 38.71 -4.89 37.93
C LEU A 794 38.43 -5.09 39.42
N THR A 795 37.54 -6.02 39.76
CA THR A 795 37.32 -6.44 41.16
C THR A 795 38.55 -7.15 41.71
N SER A 796 38.65 -7.32 43.05
CA SER A 796 39.77 -8.01 43.68
C SER A 796 39.94 -9.44 43.16
N GLU A 797 38.85 -10.14 42.90
CA GLU A 797 38.83 -11.49 42.33
C GLU A 797 39.34 -11.51 40.88
N GLU A 798 38.90 -10.58 40.05
CA GLU A 798 39.35 -10.44 38.66
C GLU A 798 40.85 -10.05 38.59
N ARG A 799 41.31 -9.18 39.51
CA ARG A 799 42.73 -8.84 39.65
C ARG A 799 43.57 -10.05 40.02
N LEU A 800 43.11 -10.86 40.97
CA LEU A 800 43.78 -12.10 41.37
C LEU A 800 43.84 -13.09 40.21
N LEU A 801 42.73 -13.32 39.50
CA LEU A 801 42.69 -14.19 38.32
C LEU A 801 43.66 -13.73 37.24
N ARG A 802 43.70 -12.42 36.96
CA ARG A 802 44.64 -11.84 35.99
C ARG A 802 46.10 -12.02 36.42
N ALA A 803 46.39 -11.90 37.71
CA ALA A 803 47.72 -12.15 38.27
C ALA A 803 48.14 -13.64 38.18
N ILE A 804 47.19 -14.56 38.34
CA ILE A 804 47.44 -16.01 38.27
C ILE A 804 47.66 -16.47 36.82
N PHE A 805 46.79 -16.06 35.89
CA PHE A 805 46.81 -16.56 34.50
C PHE A 805 47.65 -15.71 33.55
N GLY A 806 48.11 -14.52 33.98
CA GLY A 806 48.98 -13.66 33.18
C GLY A 806 48.32 -13.13 31.90
N GLU A 807 46.99 -13.23 31.77
CA GLU A 807 46.25 -12.77 30.61
C GLU A 807 46.35 -11.25 30.48
N LYS A 808 47.15 -10.80 29.51
CA LYS A 808 47.04 -9.44 28.98
C LYS A 808 45.77 -9.39 28.13
N ALA A 809 44.62 -9.19 28.77
CA ALA A 809 43.41 -8.84 28.04
C ALA A 809 43.73 -7.63 27.15
N ARG A 810 43.62 -7.78 25.83
CA ARG A 810 43.68 -6.63 24.92
C ARG A 810 42.57 -5.65 25.31
N GLU A 811 42.88 -4.36 25.24
CA GLU A 811 41.94 -3.27 25.57
C GLU A 811 40.92 -3.04 24.44
N VAL A 812 40.38 -4.13 23.90
CA VAL A 812 39.43 -4.12 22.80
C VAL A 812 38.23 -4.98 23.16
N ARG A 813 37.06 -4.56 22.68
CA ARG A 813 35.79 -5.23 22.87
C ARG A 813 35.35 -5.84 21.54
N ASP A 814 34.89 -7.09 21.57
CA ASP A 814 34.19 -7.70 20.45
C ASP A 814 32.87 -6.96 20.19
N THR A 815 32.77 -6.32 19.02
CA THR A 815 31.55 -5.69 18.50
C THR A 815 31.14 -6.31 17.15
N SER A 816 31.57 -7.55 16.92
CA SER A 816 31.34 -8.30 15.68
C SER A 816 29.86 -8.55 15.41
N LEU A 817 29.52 -8.56 14.12
CA LEU A 817 28.21 -8.98 13.65
C LEU A 817 28.15 -10.51 13.63
N ARG A 818 27.16 -11.08 14.31
CA ARG A 818 26.93 -12.54 14.38
C ARG A 818 25.55 -12.89 13.84
N VAL A 819 25.41 -14.10 13.31
CA VAL A 819 24.12 -14.64 12.89
C VAL A 819 23.19 -14.78 14.10
N PRO A 820 21.96 -14.23 14.07
CA PRO A 820 21.00 -14.37 15.15
C PRO A 820 20.65 -15.83 15.45
N HIS A 821 20.19 -16.07 16.67
CA HIS A 821 19.71 -17.38 17.07
C HIS A 821 18.52 -17.86 16.23
N GLY A 822 18.60 -19.10 15.76
CA GLY A 822 17.55 -19.73 14.95
C GLY A 822 17.70 -19.49 13.44
N GLU A 823 18.58 -18.58 13.03
CA GLU A 823 18.86 -18.33 11.62
C GLU A 823 20.07 -19.14 11.13
N LYS A 824 20.01 -19.51 9.85
CA LYS A 824 21.05 -20.28 9.18
C LYS A 824 20.91 -20.12 7.67
N GLY A 825 21.99 -20.36 6.94
CA GLY A 825 21.95 -20.38 5.49
C GLY A 825 23.32 -20.30 4.86
N ILE A 826 23.33 -19.90 3.60
CA ILE A 826 24.54 -19.77 2.79
C ILE A 826 24.75 -18.29 2.50
N VAL A 827 25.96 -17.79 2.71
CA VAL A 827 26.32 -16.42 2.32
C VAL A 827 26.32 -16.32 0.78
N VAL A 828 25.45 -15.50 0.22
CA VAL A 828 25.27 -15.39 -1.24
C VAL A 828 25.83 -14.11 -1.84
N ASP A 829 25.92 -13.04 -1.06
CA ASP A 829 26.37 -11.73 -1.53
C ASP A 829 26.95 -10.91 -0.37
N ILE A 830 28.00 -10.16 -0.66
CA ILE A 830 28.65 -9.25 0.28
C ILE A 830 28.88 -7.94 -0.44
N SER A 831 28.34 -6.86 0.13
CA SER A 831 28.47 -5.50 -0.40
C SER A 831 29.17 -4.62 0.62
N ILE A 832 30.25 -3.97 0.20
CA ILE A 832 31.02 -3.04 1.05
C ILE A 832 30.81 -1.64 0.48
N LEU A 833 30.31 -0.73 1.32
CA LEU A 833 30.21 0.70 1.03
C LEU A 833 31.31 1.41 1.82
N ASP A 834 32.11 2.21 1.12
CA ASP A 834 33.32 2.81 1.69
C ASP A 834 33.35 4.33 1.42
N ARG A 835 33.46 5.12 2.49
CA ARG A 835 33.52 6.59 2.41
C ARG A 835 34.66 7.05 1.51
N ASP A 836 35.80 6.35 1.52
CA ASP A 836 36.98 6.73 0.75
C ASP A 836 36.78 6.52 -0.76
N THR A 837 35.86 5.62 -1.15
CA THR A 837 35.49 5.39 -2.55
C THR A 837 34.43 6.35 -3.07
N GLY A 838 33.94 7.26 -2.21
CA GLY A 838 32.92 8.25 -2.53
C GLY A 838 31.48 7.78 -2.32
N ASP A 839 31.25 6.68 -1.59
CA ASP A 839 29.91 6.25 -1.21
C ASP A 839 29.34 7.12 -0.06
N GLU A 840 28.03 7.38 -0.10
CA GLU A 840 27.35 8.16 0.92
C GLU A 840 27.04 7.32 2.17
N LEU A 841 27.73 7.59 3.28
CA LEU A 841 27.54 6.91 4.56
C LEU A 841 27.04 7.86 5.65
N GLY A 842 26.48 7.28 6.72
CA GLY A 842 26.05 8.03 7.90
C GLY A 842 27.18 8.83 8.57
N PRO A 843 26.85 9.88 9.33
CA PRO A 843 27.86 10.66 10.06
C PRO A 843 28.62 9.75 11.04
N GLY A 844 29.95 9.81 11.01
CA GLY A 844 30.81 8.96 11.85
C GLY A 844 31.03 7.52 11.35
N VAL A 845 30.31 7.07 10.31
CA VAL A 845 30.48 5.73 9.72
C VAL A 845 31.59 5.75 8.65
N ILE A 846 32.64 4.97 8.86
CA ILE A 846 33.81 4.88 7.96
C ILE A 846 33.50 3.93 6.80
N LYS A 847 33.05 2.71 7.13
CA LYS A 847 32.66 1.66 6.18
C LYS A 847 31.38 0.97 6.63
N LYS A 848 30.64 0.41 5.69
CA LYS A 848 29.47 -0.41 5.95
C LYS A 848 29.58 -1.72 5.17
N VAL A 849 29.56 -2.84 5.88
CA VAL A 849 29.61 -4.19 5.31
C VAL A 849 28.22 -4.79 5.39
N ILE A 850 27.65 -5.17 4.25
CA ILE A 850 26.32 -5.76 4.14
C ILE A 850 26.50 -7.21 3.66
N VAL A 851 26.05 -8.16 4.46
CA VAL A 851 26.12 -9.60 4.20
C VAL A 851 24.71 -10.13 3.98
N LYS A 852 24.50 -10.85 2.87
CA LYS A 852 23.21 -11.48 2.56
C LYS A 852 23.32 -12.99 2.72
N ILE A 853 22.41 -13.56 3.50
CA ILE A 853 22.33 -14.99 3.78
C ILE A 853 21.07 -15.54 3.13
N ALA A 854 21.23 -16.51 2.23
CA ALA A 854 20.11 -17.22 1.64
C ALA A 854 19.79 -18.49 2.43
N GLN A 855 18.53 -18.64 2.82
CA GLN A 855 17.99 -19.81 3.48
C GLN A 855 17.00 -20.53 2.54
N ILE A 856 17.19 -21.83 2.36
CA ILE A 856 16.21 -22.69 1.70
C ILE A 856 15.20 -23.14 2.75
N ARG A 857 13.94 -22.72 2.59
CA ARG A 857 12.85 -23.03 3.51
C ARG A 857 11.90 -24.05 2.91
N LYS A 858 12.07 -25.30 3.32
CA LYS A 858 11.15 -26.39 3.00
C LYS A 858 9.84 -26.22 3.76
N ILE A 859 8.82 -26.97 3.38
CA ILE A 859 7.54 -26.98 4.07
C ILE A 859 7.63 -27.82 5.36
N THR A 860 7.12 -27.29 6.47
CA THR A 860 7.23 -27.91 7.79
C THR A 860 5.90 -27.90 8.57
N VAL A 861 5.83 -28.66 9.66
CA VAL A 861 4.65 -28.68 10.54
C VAL A 861 4.52 -27.30 11.21
N GLY A 862 3.32 -26.72 11.17
CA GLY A 862 3.05 -25.37 11.65
C GLY A 862 3.05 -24.29 10.56
N ASP A 863 3.59 -24.57 9.37
CA ASP A 863 3.47 -23.67 8.23
C ASP A 863 2.02 -23.55 7.75
N LYS A 864 1.67 -22.38 7.22
CA LYS A 864 0.34 -22.12 6.66
C LYS A 864 0.34 -22.25 5.14
N VAL A 865 -0.60 -23.04 4.64
CA VAL A 865 -0.93 -23.16 3.22
C VAL A 865 -2.37 -22.70 2.96
N ALA A 866 -2.66 -22.30 1.73
CA ALA A 866 -3.99 -21.89 1.34
C ALA A 866 -4.30 -22.19 -0.13
N GLY A 867 -5.57 -22.41 -0.44
CA GLY A 867 -6.09 -22.32 -1.80
C GLY A 867 -6.54 -20.89 -2.13
N ARG A 868 -6.97 -20.67 -3.39
CA ARG A 868 -7.44 -19.35 -3.86
C ARG A 868 -8.84 -18.99 -3.36
N HIS A 869 -9.59 -19.96 -2.84
CA HIS A 869 -10.99 -19.82 -2.41
C HIS A 869 -11.14 -19.47 -0.91
N GLY A 870 -10.12 -18.86 -0.30
CA GLY A 870 -10.13 -18.48 1.12
C GLY A 870 -10.05 -19.67 2.10
N ASN A 871 -9.75 -20.87 1.61
CA ASN A 871 -9.45 -22.06 2.40
C ASN A 871 -7.99 -22.02 2.84
N LYS A 872 -7.75 -21.70 4.11
CA LYS A 872 -6.43 -21.76 4.76
C LYS A 872 -6.37 -22.93 5.71
N GLY A 873 -5.17 -23.47 5.90
CA GLY A 873 -4.93 -24.40 6.99
C GLY A 873 -3.49 -24.43 7.44
N VAL A 874 -3.30 -24.90 8.66
CA VAL A 874 -1.98 -25.10 9.28
C VAL A 874 -1.63 -26.57 9.15
N ILE A 875 -0.41 -26.86 8.72
CA ILE A 875 0.03 -28.24 8.58
C ILE A 875 0.17 -28.86 9.97
N ALA A 876 -0.63 -29.87 10.26
CA ALA A 876 -0.60 -30.58 11.53
C ALA A 876 0.39 -31.74 11.51
N LYS A 877 0.54 -32.41 10.36
CA LYS A 877 1.46 -33.52 10.19
C LYS A 877 1.92 -33.66 8.75
N ILE A 878 3.15 -34.12 8.60
CA ILE A 878 3.72 -34.60 7.34
C ILE A 878 3.79 -36.13 7.45
N MET A 879 3.09 -36.83 6.57
CA MET A 879 2.96 -38.28 6.59
C MET A 879 3.73 -38.91 5.43
N SER A 880 4.30 -40.09 5.66
CA SER A 880 4.97 -40.84 4.59
C SER A 880 4.00 -41.08 3.44
N THR A 881 4.47 -40.92 2.20
CA THR A 881 3.70 -41.22 0.99
C THR A 881 3.13 -42.65 1.00
N SER A 882 3.81 -43.61 1.64
CA SER A 882 3.33 -44.98 1.82
C SER A 882 2.08 -45.11 2.69
N ASP A 883 1.93 -44.20 3.66
CA ASP A 883 0.88 -44.25 4.68
C ASP A 883 -0.30 -43.36 4.27
N MET A 884 -0.08 -42.44 3.33
CA MET A 884 -1.12 -41.61 2.75
C MET A 884 -2.13 -42.48 2.00
N PRO A 885 -3.43 -42.15 2.04
CA PRO A 885 -4.40 -42.75 1.16
C PRO A 885 -4.02 -42.58 -0.31
N TYR A 886 -4.37 -43.56 -1.13
CA TYR A 886 -4.08 -43.57 -2.57
C TYR A 886 -5.29 -44.01 -3.40
N MET A 887 -5.33 -43.59 -4.66
CA MET A 887 -6.37 -43.96 -5.63
C MET A 887 -6.14 -45.37 -6.18
N GLU A 888 -7.13 -45.96 -6.87
CA GLU A 888 -7.02 -47.31 -7.46
C GLU A 888 -5.82 -47.49 -8.39
N ASP A 889 -5.37 -46.43 -9.05
CA ASP A 889 -4.20 -46.42 -9.94
C ASP A 889 -2.85 -46.35 -9.20
N GLY A 890 -2.86 -46.31 -7.88
CA GLY A 890 -1.67 -46.20 -7.02
C GLY A 890 -1.20 -44.76 -6.77
N THR A 891 -1.88 -43.75 -7.30
CA THR A 891 -1.51 -42.35 -7.09
C THR A 891 -1.82 -41.94 -5.64
N PRO A 892 -0.81 -41.52 -4.86
CA PRO A 892 -1.01 -41.07 -3.48
C PRO A 892 -1.67 -39.68 -3.45
N ILE A 893 -2.45 -39.42 -2.40
CA ILE A 893 -2.98 -38.09 -2.12
C ILE A 893 -1.86 -37.20 -1.57
N ASP A 894 -1.75 -35.96 -2.06
CA ASP A 894 -0.74 -35.01 -1.59
C ASP A 894 -1.23 -34.26 -0.33
N ILE A 895 -2.52 -33.88 -0.29
CA ILE A 895 -3.12 -33.11 0.80
C ILE A 895 -4.49 -33.64 1.17
N ILE A 896 -4.76 -33.80 2.48
CA ILE A 896 -6.10 -34.10 3.00
C ILE A 896 -6.68 -32.87 3.71
N ILE A 897 -7.90 -32.51 3.32
CA ILE A 897 -8.66 -31.39 3.87
C ILE A 897 -9.97 -31.92 4.46
N SER A 898 -10.39 -31.38 5.61
CA SER A 898 -11.67 -31.74 6.21
C SER A 898 -12.86 -31.27 5.35
N PRO A 899 -13.85 -32.13 5.05
CA PRO A 899 -15.07 -31.73 4.32
C PRO A 899 -15.88 -30.65 5.06
N LEU A 900 -15.82 -30.63 6.39
CA LEU A 900 -16.49 -29.62 7.22
C LEU A 900 -16.01 -28.20 6.89
N SER A 901 -14.76 -28.08 6.43
CA SER A 901 -14.17 -26.80 6.08
C SER A 901 -14.85 -26.12 4.89
N VAL A 902 -15.50 -26.90 4.01
CA VAL A 902 -16.22 -26.37 2.84
C VAL A 902 -17.64 -25.97 3.23
N LEU A 903 -18.35 -26.86 3.96
CA LEU A 903 -19.75 -26.67 4.32
C LEU A 903 -19.96 -25.47 5.24
N ALA A 904 -19.07 -25.28 6.23
CA ALA A 904 -19.17 -24.17 7.17
C ALA A 904 -18.80 -22.80 6.56
N ARG A 905 -18.21 -22.80 5.36
CA ARG A 905 -17.58 -21.61 4.76
C ARG A 905 -18.18 -21.20 3.42
N MET A 906 -19.02 -22.04 2.81
CA MET A 906 -19.71 -21.78 1.55
C MET A 906 -18.78 -21.31 0.41
N ASN A 907 -17.56 -21.86 0.33
CA ASN A 907 -16.61 -21.63 -0.75
C ASN A 907 -16.58 -22.85 -1.69
N LEU A 908 -17.68 -23.06 -2.40
CA LEU A 908 -17.89 -24.22 -3.27
C LEU A 908 -17.00 -24.19 -4.51
N GLY A 909 -16.46 -23.03 -4.88
CA GLY A 909 -15.57 -22.87 -6.02
C GLY A 909 -14.36 -23.81 -5.95
N GLN A 910 -13.84 -24.09 -4.75
CA GLN A 910 -12.70 -25.00 -4.57
C GLN A 910 -12.98 -26.44 -5.03
N LEU A 911 -14.22 -26.92 -4.88
CA LEU A 911 -14.61 -28.26 -5.33
C LEU A 911 -14.70 -28.33 -6.85
N MET A 912 -15.22 -27.25 -7.46
CA MET A 912 -15.30 -27.13 -8.91
C MET A 912 -13.90 -27.04 -9.53
N GLU A 913 -13.00 -26.27 -8.90
CA GLU A 913 -11.58 -26.21 -9.25
C GLU A 913 -10.94 -27.59 -9.15
N ALA A 914 -11.13 -28.30 -8.03
CA ALA A 914 -10.56 -29.63 -7.81
C ALA A 914 -11.00 -30.65 -8.88
N HIS A 915 -12.31 -30.71 -9.18
CA HIS A 915 -12.84 -31.64 -10.17
C HIS A 915 -12.36 -31.30 -11.60
N LEU A 916 -12.45 -30.03 -11.99
CA LEU A 916 -12.01 -29.61 -13.33
C LEU A 916 -10.49 -29.80 -13.48
N GLY A 917 -9.71 -29.45 -12.46
CA GLY A 917 -8.27 -29.65 -12.42
C GLY A 917 -7.90 -31.12 -12.57
N TRP A 918 -8.66 -32.04 -11.97
CA TRP A 918 -8.42 -33.48 -12.10
C TRP A 918 -8.59 -33.98 -13.54
N ALA A 919 -9.70 -33.59 -14.18
CA ALA A 919 -9.97 -33.93 -15.57
C ALA A 919 -8.90 -33.38 -16.52
N LEU A 920 -8.51 -32.12 -16.34
CA LEU A 920 -7.54 -31.43 -17.19
C LEU A 920 -6.12 -31.93 -16.98
N SER A 921 -5.73 -32.22 -15.74
CA SER A 921 -4.42 -32.82 -15.41
C SER A 921 -4.21 -34.14 -16.14
N LYS A 922 -5.24 -35.00 -16.17
CA LYS A 922 -5.18 -36.29 -16.89
C LYS A 922 -5.08 -36.14 -18.41
N LYS A 923 -5.61 -35.05 -18.97
CA LYS A 923 -5.54 -34.73 -20.42
C LYS A 923 -4.28 -33.96 -20.81
N GLY A 924 -3.59 -33.35 -19.85
CA GLY A 924 -2.47 -32.45 -20.12
C GLY A 924 -2.88 -31.07 -20.64
N GLU A 925 -4.10 -30.61 -20.33
CA GLU A 925 -4.65 -29.34 -20.81
C GLU A 925 -4.67 -28.27 -19.72
N LYS A 926 -4.61 -26.98 -20.12
CA LYS A 926 -4.86 -25.83 -19.23
C LYS A 926 -6.07 -25.05 -19.74
N VAL A 927 -6.89 -24.56 -18.82
CA VAL A 927 -8.13 -23.86 -19.14
C VAL A 927 -8.23 -22.52 -18.41
N ALA A 928 -8.86 -21.53 -19.05
CA ALA A 928 -9.33 -20.31 -18.42
C ALA A 928 -10.83 -20.41 -18.13
N VAL A 929 -11.19 -20.09 -16.89
CA VAL A 929 -12.55 -19.88 -16.39
C VAL A 929 -12.64 -18.42 -15.95
N PRO A 930 -13.06 -17.49 -16.83
CA PRO A 930 -13.23 -16.09 -16.49
C PRO A 930 -14.17 -15.91 -15.30
N VAL A 931 -13.95 -14.84 -14.55
CA VAL A 931 -14.72 -14.59 -13.33
C VAL A 931 -16.16 -14.19 -13.66
N PHE A 932 -17.12 -14.73 -12.90
CA PHE A 932 -18.58 -14.59 -13.09
C PHE A 932 -19.17 -15.23 -14.35
N ASP A 933 -18.36 -15.90 -15.18
CA ASP A 933 -18.91 -16.73 -16.24
C ASP A 933 -19.56 -18.00 -15.66
N ASN A 934 -20.77 -18.28 -16.13
CA ASN A 934 -21.53 -19.44 -15.68
C ASN A 934 -21.11 -20.66 -16.49
N ILE A 935 -20.29 -21.53 -15.89
CA ILE A 935 -19.97 -22.83 -16.46
C ILE A 935 -21.05 -23.82 -16.02
N ASP A 936 -21.74 -24.40 -17.01
CA ASP A 936 -22.76 -25.40 -16.77
C ASP A 936 -22.16 -26.62 -16.04
N LYS A 937 -22.90 -27.17 -15.07
CA LYS A 937 -22.51 -28.39 -14.36
C LYS A 937 -22.35 -29.56 -15.33
N ASP A 938 -23.15 -29.56 -16.39
CA ASP A 938 -23.06 -30.55 -17.47
C ASP A 938 -21.72 -30.48 -18.21
N GLU A 939 -21.09 -29.30 -18.30
CA GLU A 939 -19.76 -29.16 -18.90
C GLU A 939 -18.68 -29.76 -18.00
N LEU A 940 -18.73 -29.54 -16.68
CA LEU A 940 -17.83 -30.22 -15.74
C LEU A 940 -17.99 -31.74 -15.81
N ALA A 941 -19.23 -32.23 -15.87
CA ALA A 941 -19.52 -33.64 -16.04
C ALA A 941 -18.91 -34.19 -17.34
N LYS A 942 -19.10 -33.51 -18.48
CA LYS A 942 -18.48 -33.89 -19.76
C LYS A 942 -16.97 -33.88 -19.71
N GLN A 943 -16.34 -32.92 -19.01
CA GLN A 943 -14.88 -32.90 -18.86
C GLN A 943 -14.37 -34.12 -18.07
N LEU A 944 -15.07 -34.51 -17.01
CA LEU A 944 -14.76 -35.73 -16.23
C LEU A 944 -14.99 -37.00 -17.07
N GLU A 945 -16.13 -37.12 -17.76
CA GLU A 945 -16.45 -38.27 -18.62
C GLU A 945 -15.41 -38.45 -19.73
N SER A 946 -15.06 -37.36 -20.42
CA SER A 946 -14.05 -37.39 -21.48
C SER A 946 -12.63 -37.65 -20.96
N ALA A 947 -12.37 -37.45 -19.67
CA ALA A 947 -11.14 -37.88 -18.99
C ALA A 947 -11.23 -39.33 -18.45
N GLN A 948 -12.33 -40.04 -18.68
CA GLN A 948 -12.62 -41.35 -18.09
C GLN A 948 -12.51 -41.32 -16.56
N LEU A 949 -13.12 -40.30 -15.94
CA LEU A 949 -13.20 -40.13 -14.49
C LEU A 949 -14.68 -40.20 -14.04
N PRO A 950 -14.94 -40.57 -12.78
CA PRO A 950 -16.30 -40.58 -12.24
C PRO A 950 -16.94 -39.19 -12.28
N VAL A 951 -18.13 -39.09 -12.85
CA VAL A 951 -18.91 -37.83 -12.95
C VAL A 951 -19.22 -37.23 -11.59
N SER A 952 -19.29 -38.08 -10.56
CA SER A 952 -19.49 -37.64 -9.17
C SER A 952 -18.31 -36.86 -8.59
N GLY A 953 -17.13 -36.88 -9.23
CA GLY A 953 -15.88 -36.35 -8.67
C GLY A 953 -15.36 -37.16 -7.48
N LYS A 954 -15.92 -38.35 -7.24
CA LYS A 954 -15.56 -39.23 -6.12
C LYS A 954 -14.91 -40.51 -6.61
N THR A 955 -13.94 -41.01 -5.85
CA THR A 955 -13.31 -42.30 -6.08
C THR A 955 -13.08 -43.05 -4.77
N ARG A 956 -12.94 -44.37 -4.84
CA ARG A 956 -12.63 -45.22 -3.70
C ARG A 956 -11.15 -45.06 -3.37
N LEU A 957 -10.86 -44.56 -2.18
CA LEU A 957 -9.48 -44.49 -1.67
C LEU A 957 -9.12 -45.76 -0.90
N ARG A 958 -7.82 -46.09 -0.89
CA ARG A 958 -7.24 -47.13 -0.04
C ARG A 958 -6.39 -46.53 1.04
N ASP A 959 -6.51 -47.01 2.28
CA ASP A 959 -5.63 -46.59 3.37
C ASP A 959 -4.22 -47.13 3.13
N GLY A 960 -3.22 -46.25 3.04
CA GLY A 960 -1.82 -46.64 2.86
C GLY A 960 -1.27 -47.53 3.97
N ARG A 961 -1.82 -47.44 5.18
CA ARG A 961 -1.34 -48.16 6.38
C ARG A 961 -1.87 -49.59 6.46
N SER A 962 -3.14 -49.81 6.14
CA SER A 962 -3.78 -51.13 6.22
C SER A 962 -3.96 -51.81 4.86
N GLY A 963 -3.97 -51.04 3.77
CA GLY A 963 -4.32 -51.52 2.43
C GLY A 963 -5.83 -51.70 2.20
N GLU A 964 -6.67 -51.40 3.19
CA GLU A 964 -8.12 -51.56 3.10
C GLU A 964 -8.77 -50.39 2.33
N ASP A 965 -9.83 -50.70 1.58
CA ASP A 965 -10.65 -49.69 0.91
C ASP A 965 -11.43 -48.86 1.95
N PHE A 966 -11.56 -47.57 1.69
CA PHE A 966 -12.42 -46.69 2.47
C PHE A 966 -13.89 -47.13 2.35
N LYS A 967 -14.67 -46.95 3.42
CA LYS A 967 -16.10 -47.38 3.44
C LYS A 967 -16.97 -46.61 2.44
N GLU A 968 -16.61 -45.37 2.13
CA GLU A 968 -17.34 -44.50 1.21
C GLU A 968 -16.40 -43.92 0.14
N ASP A 969 -16.96 -43.63 -1.04
CA ASP A 969 -16.23 -42.91 -2.07
C ASP A 969 -15.94 -41.48 -1.61
N THR A 970 -14.70 -41.06 -1.78
CA THR A 970 -14.19 -39.78 -1.29
C THR A 970 -14.04 -38.81 -2.44
N VAL A 971 -14.33 -37.52 -2.20
CA VAL A 971 -14.09 -36.46 -3.18
C VAL A 971 -12.58 -36.26 -3.34
N VAL A 972 -12.10 -36.42 -4.56
CA VAL A 972 -10.69 -36.25 -4.93
C VAL A 972 -10.61 -35.29 -6.11
N GLY A 973 -9.56 -34.49 -6.15
CA GLY A 973 -9.30 -33.67 -7.32
C GLY A 973 -7.91 -33.05 -7.31
N VAL A 974 -7.66 -32.15 -8.26
CA VAL A 974 -6.40 -31.40 -8.36
C VAL A 974 -6.71 -29.92 -8.15
N ALA A 975 -6.21 -29.36 -7.05
CA ALA A 975 -6.42 -27.96 -6.70
C ALA A 975 -5.12 -27.17 -6.67
N TYR A 976 -5.22 -25.85 -6.86
CA TYR A 976 -4.06 -24.96 -6.82
C TYR A 976 -3.79 -24.45 -5.41
N ILE A 977 -2.64 -24.85 -4.85
CA ILE A 977 -2.26 -24.58 -3.46
C ILE A 977 -1.03 -23.71 -3.39
N MET A 978 -1.07 -22.72 -2.49
CA MET A 978 -0.02 -21.74 -2.26
C MET A 978 0.56 -21.90 -0.84
N LYS A 979 1.87 -21.68 -0.72
CA LYS A 979 2.54 -21.50 0.57
C LYS A 979 2.51 -20.01 0.93
N LEU A 980 2.06 -19.68 2.14
CA LEU A 980 2.00 -18.28 2.60
C LEU A 980 3.30 -17.88 3.31
N THR A 981 3.55 -16.57 3.43
CA THR A 981 4.66 -15.99 4.23
C THR A 981 4.60 -16.33 5.71
N HIS A 982 3.49 -16.89 6.19
CA HIS A 982 3.30 -17.30 7.57
C HIS A 982 3.96 -18.65 7.88
N MET A 983 5.28 -18.63 8.02
CA MET A 983 6.08 -19.79 8.40
C MET A 983 6.23 -19.93 9.92
N VAL A 984 6.40 -21.16 10.40
CA VAL A 984 6.54 -21.45 11.84
C VAL A 984 7.87 -20.95 12.39
N GLU A 985 8.96 -21.08 11.63
CA GLU A 985 10.33 -20.68 12.04
C GLU A 985 10.41 -19.19 12.42
N ASP A 986 9.64 -18.34 11.73
CA ASP A 986 9.60 -16.90 12.04
C ASP A 986 8.82 -16.60 13.33
N LYS A 987 7.86 -17.45 13.67
CA LYS A 987 6.92 -17.24 14.79
C LYS A 987 7.35 -17.91 16.08
N THR A 988 8.18 -18.95 16.02
CA THR A 988 8.73 -19.57 17.21
C THR A 988 9.68 -18.61 17.91
N HIS A 989 9.35 -18.29 19.16
CA HIS A 989 10.15 -17.45 20.03
C HIS A 989 10.08 -17.97 21.46
N ALA A 990 11.23 -18.10 22.10
CA ALA A 990 11.36 -18.53 23.48
C ALA A 990 12.41 -17.66 24.18
N ARG A 991 12.14 -17.35 25.45
CA ARG A 991 13.03 -16.55 26.29
C ARG A 991 13.07 -17.18 27.68
N SER A 992 14.28 -17.38 28.19
CA SER A 992 14.53 -17.62 29.61
C SER A 992 14.86 -16.29 30.31
N THR A 993 16.05 -15.75 30.04
CA THR A 993 16.51 -14.42 30.44
C THR A 993 16.89 -13.62 29.19
N GLY A 994 17.08 -12.32 29.32
CA GLY A 994 17.37 -11.46 28.18
C GLY A 994 17.53 -10.01 28.59
N PRO A 995 17.62 -9.08 27.63
CA PRO A 995 17.76 -7.67 27.94
C PRO A 995 16.48 -7.11 28.58
N TYR A 996 16.68 -6.03 29.34
CA TYR A 996 15.66 -5.32 30.10
C TYR A 996 15.67 -3.83 29.71
N SER A 997 14.50 -3.21 29.80
CA SER A 997 14.32 -1.78 29.63
C SER A 997 15.11 -1.00 30.67
N LEU A 998 15.83 0.05 30.25
CA LEU A 998 16.58 0.89 31.18
C LEU A 998 15.67 1.61 32.18
N VAL A 999 14.48 2.03 31.74
CA VAL A 999 13.57 2.85 32.55
C VAL A 999 12.68 1.97 33.43
N THR A 1000 11.97 1.03 32.83
CA THR A 1000 10.96 0.22 33.54
C THR A 1000 11.53 -1.05 34.15
N GLN A 1001 12.78 -1.42 33.81
CA GLN A 1001 13.42 -2.69 34.21
C GLN A 1001 12.64 -3.95 33.82
N GLN A 1002 11.64 -3.83 32.95
CA GLN A 1002 10.88 -4.95 32.39
C GLN A 1002 11.65 -5.61 31.24
N PRO A 1003 11.41 -6.91 30.97
CA PRO A 1003 11.82 -7.55 29.73
C PRO A 1003 11.52 -6.67 28.50
N LEU A 1004 12.49 -6.53 27.59
CA LEU A 1004 12.22 -5.89 26.29
C LEU A 1004 11.11 -6.63 25.53
N GLY A 1005 10.51 -5.97 24.53
CA GLY A 1005 9.46 -6.56 23.70
C GLY A 1005 9.99 -7.07 22.35
N GLY A 1006 9.43 -8.17 21.87
CA GLY A 1006 9.66 -8.66 20.50
C GLY A 1006 10.86 -9.60 20.30
N LYS A 1007 10.77 -10.47 19.30
CA LYS A 1007 11.76 -11.53 18.98
C LYS A 1007 13.15 -10.97 18.71
N ALA A 1008 13.25 -9.89 17.93
CA ALA A 1008 14.53 -9.28 17.53
C ALA A 1008 15.38 -8.79 18.72
N GLN A 1009 14.74 -8.45 19.84
CA GLN A 1009 15.41 -8.00 21.07
C GLN A 1009 15.48 -9.10 22.13
N MET A 1010 15.22 -10.37 21.78
CA MET A 1010 15.07 -11.46 22.75
C MET A 1010 14.05 -11.09 23.86
N GLY A 1011 12.93 -10.48 23.45
CA GLY A 1011 11.94 -9.91 24.34
C GLY A 1011 11.04 -10.93 25.04
N GLY A 1012 10.39 -10.52 26.13
CA GLY A 1012 9.40 -11.33 26.85
C GLY A 1012 8.01 -11.31 26.19
N GLN A 1013 7.18 -12.29 26.55
CA GLN A 1013 5.75 -12.25 26.27
C GLN A 1013 5.07 -11.22 27.18
N ARG A 1014 4.05 -10.52 26.65
CA ARG A 1014 3.27 -9.58 27.46
C ARG A 1014 2.19 -10.35 28.22
N LEU A 1015 2.23 -10.30 29.55
CA LEU A 1015 1.10 -10.65 30.40
C LEU A 1015 0.24 -9.39 30.58
N GLY A 1016 -0.95 -9.37 30.01
CA GLY A 1016 -1.88 -8.25 30.09
C GLY A 1016 -2.87 -8.36 31.24
N GLU A 1017 -3.75 -7.38 31.33
CA GLU A 1017 -4.81 -7.31 32.34
C GLU A 1017 -5.74 -8.53 32.29
N MET A 1018 -6.11 -9.00 31.09
CA MET A 1018 -6.99 -10.16 30.93
C MET A 1018 -6.35 -11.47 31.41
N GLU A 1019 -5.04 -11.65 31.18
CA GLU A 1019 -4.32 -12.82 31.68
C GLU A 1019 -4.16 -12.78 33.21
N VAL A 1020 -4.01 -11.58 33.79
CA VAL A 1020 -4.04 -11.39 35.25
C VAL A 1020 -5.38 -11.82 35.83
N TRP A 1021 -6.51 -11.35 35.26
CA TRP A 1021 -7.84 -11.77 35.71
C TRP A 1021 -8.05 -13.28 35.63
N ALA A 1022 -7.48 -13.95 34.63
CA ALA A 1022 -7.54 -15.40 34.53
C ALA A 1022 -6.82 -16.08 35.72
N LEU A 1023 -5.62 -15.62 36.08
CA LEU A 1023 -4.90 -16.14 37.24
C LEU A 1023 -5.63 -15.85 38.57
N GLU A 1024 -6.22 -14.66 38.71
CA GLU A 1024 -7.04 -14.30 39.87
C GLU A 1024 -8.28 -15.19 40.01
N ALA A 1025 -8.98 -15.47 38.90
CA ALA A 1025 -10.15 -16.35 38.88
C ALA A 1025 -9.79 -17.78 39.32
N HIS A 1026 -8.59 -18.26 38.97
CA HIS A 1026 -8.05 -19.53 39.43
C HIS A 1026 -7.46 -19.49 40.85
N ARG A 1027 -7.44 -18.32 41.49
CA ARG A 1027 -6.79 -18.08 42.80
C ARG A 1027 -5.32 -18.49 42.80
N ALA A 1028 -4.64 -18.34 41.66
CA ALA A 1028 -3.23 -18.67 41.49
C ALA A 1028 -2.34 -17.50 41.96
N SER A 1029 -2.45 -17.14 43.25
CA SER A 1029 -1.79 -15.95 43.82
C SER A 1029 -0.27 -15.97 43.68
N HIS A 1030 0.37 -17.12 43.92
CA HIS A 1030 1.83 -17.25 43.78
C HIS A 1030 2.29 -17.12 42.33
N THR A 1031 1.58 -17.75 41.39
CA THR A 1031 1.86 -17.63 39.95
C THR A 1031 1.70 -16.19 39.47
N LEU A 1032 0.65 -15.51 39.94
CA LEU A 1032 0.45 -14.10 39.62
C LEU A 1032 1.57 -13.23 40.21
N GLN A 1033 1.94 -13.46 41.47
CA GLN A 1033 3.00 -12.73 42.15
C GLN A 1033 4.32 -12.87 41.42
N GLU A 1034 4.74 -14.10 41.04
CA GLU A 1034 6.01 -14.29 40.33
C GLU A 1034 6.03 -13.61 38.94
N MET A 1035 4.90 -13.63 38.23
CA MET A 1035 4.80 -13.04 36.89
C MET A 1035 4.88 -11.52 36.93
N LEU A 1036 4.32 -10.89 37.97
CA LEU A 1036 4.36 -9.44 38.17
C LEU A 1036 5.65 -8.93 38.84
N THR A 1037 6.50 -9.83 39.37
CA THR A 1037 7.70 -9.45 40.13
C THR A 1037 8.98 -10.08 39.55
N ILE A 1038 9.38 -11.26 40.03
CA ILE A 1038 10.66 -11.92 39.76
C ILE A 1038 10.84 -12.35 38.30
N LYS A 1039 9.75 -12.52 37.53
CA LYS A 1039 9.80 -12.76 36.08
C LYS A 1039 9.76 -11.47 35.24
N SER A 1040 9.61 -10.32 35.88
CA SER A 1040 9.45 -9.01 35.25
C SER A 1040 10.51 -8.02 35.76
N ASP A 1041 10.13 -7.09 36.63
CA ASP A 1041 10.84 -5.86 36.98
C ASP A 1041 11.28 -5.80 38.45
N ASP A 1042 11.21 -6.91 39.18
CA ASP A 1042 11.96 -7.06 40.43
C ASP A 1042 13.44 -7.38 40.12
N VAL A 1043 14.28 -6.34 40.11
CA VAL A 1043 15.71 -6.43 39.76
C VAL A 1043 16.48 -7.36 40.69
N LEU A 1044 16.24 -7.29 42.00
CA LEU A 1044 16.96 -8.11 42.98
C LEU A 1044 16.35 -9.51 43.06
N GLY A 1045 15.02 -9.58 43.08
CA GLY A 1045 14.28 -10.84 43.17
C GLY A 1045 14.54 -11.74 41.96
N ARG A 1046 14.63 -11.20 40.74
CA ARG A 1046 14.93 -12.02 39.55
C ARG A 1046 16.33 -12.63 39.57
N ALA A 1047 17.33 -11.89 40.04
CA ALA A 1047 18.71 -12.38 40.12
C ALA A 1047 18.82 -13.51 41.15
N LYS A 1048 18.21 -13.30 42.33
CA LYS A 1048 18.14 -14.32 43.39
C LYS A 1048 17.32 -15.53 42.97
N ALA A 1049 16.22 -15.34 42.25
CA ALA A 1049 15.42 -16.44 41.73
C ALA A 1049 16.22 -17.28 40.72
N PHE A 1050 16.97 -16.63 39.82
CA PHE A 1050 17.85 -17.34 38.89
C PHE A 1050 18.94 -18.14 39.62
N GLU A 1051 19.62 -17.51 40.60
CA GLU A 1051 20.62 -18.18 41.44
C GLU A 1051 20.02 -19.36 42.20
N ALA A 1052 18.82 -19.21 42.76
CA ALA A 1052 18.11 -20.25 43.47
C ALA A 1052 17.80 -21.45 42.57
N ILE A 1053 17.31 -21.21 41.35
CA ILE A 1053 17.05 -22.24 40.35
C ILE A 1053 18.34 -22.99 39.97
N VAL A 1054 19.45 -22.28 39.75
CA VAL A 1054 20.74 -22.90 39.41
C VAL A 1054 21.30 -23.74 40.56
N LYS A 1055 21.14 -23.27 41.80
CA LYS A 1055 21.60 -23.96 43.01
C LYS A 1055 20.65 -25.06 43.51
N GLY A 1056 19.42 -25.13 42.98
CA GLY A 1056 18.38 -26.05 43.44
C GLY A 1056 17.87 -25.74 44.86
N ILE A 1057 17.87 -24.47 45.27
CA ILE A 1057 17.34 -24.01 46.56
C ILE A 1057 15.99 -23.30 46.37
N ASP A 1058 15.27 -23.07 47.48
CA ASP A 1058 13.98 -22.37 47.44
C ASP A 1058 14.12 -20.93 46.93
N ILE A 1059 13.18 -20.54 46.06
CA ILE A 1059 13.12 -19.19 45.52
C ILE A 1059 12.70 -18.23 46.66
N PRO A 1060 13.48 -17.17 46.94
CA PRO A 1060 13.16 -16.23 48.00
C PRO A 1060 11.91 -15.41 47.66
N GLU A 1061 11.32 -14.81 48.69
CA GLU A 1061 10.13 -13.96 48.55
C GLU A 1061 10.41 -12.75 47.64
N ALA A 1062 9.43 -12.41 46.80
CA ALA A 1062 9.51 -11.30 45.86
C ALA A 1062 9.56 -9.95 46.58
N THR A 1063 10.28 -8.99 46.01
CA THR A 1063 10.37 -7.62 46.50
C THR A 1063 9.47 -6.68 45.68
N ILE A 1064 9.60 -5.36 45.91
CA ILE A 1064 8.77 -4.36 45.26
C ILE A 1064 9.19 -4.18 43.80
N PRO A 1065 8.24 -4.29 42.83
CA PRO A 1065 8.48 -4.01 41.42
C PRO A 1065 9.07 -2.62 41.16
N GLU A 1066 9.98 -2.51 40.20
CA GLU A 1066 10.56 -1.21 39.85
C GLU A 1066 9.53 -0.25 39.26
N SER A 1067 8.56 -0.76 38.49
CA SER A 1067 7.45 0.06 37.96
C SER A 1067 6.66 0.80 39.04
N PHE A 1068 6.45 0.16 40.21
CA PHE A 1068 5.80 0.81 41.35
C PHE A 1068 6.67 1.93 41.94
N LYS A 1069 7.99 1.72 42.05
CA LYS A 1069 8.92 2.76 42.51
C LYS A 1069 8.94 3.94 41.56
N VAL A 1070 8.97 3.69 40.25
CA VAL A 1070 8.89 4.73 39.22
C VAL A 1070 7.61 5.55 39.37
N LEU A 1071 6.45 4.89 39.50
CA LEU A 1071 5.17 5.58 39.71
C LEU A 1071 5.19 6.50 40.94
N VAL A 1072 5.70 6.04 42.08
CA VAL A 1072 5.82 6.87 43.29
C VAL A 1072 6.71 8.09 43.04
N ARG A 1073 7.82 7.93 42.30
CA ARG A 1073 8.71 9.04 41.94
C ARG A 1073 8.06 10.03 40.96
N GLU A 1074 7.32 9.54 39.97
CA GLU A 1074 6.57 10.38 39.03
C GLU A 1074 5.50 11.22 39.76
N LEU A 1075 4.71 10.60 40.64
CA LEU A 1075 3.73 11.33 41.45
C LEU A 1075 4.40 12.36 42.37
N ASN A 1076 5.53 12.01 42.98
CA ASN A 1076 6.28 12.94 43.82
C ASN A 1076 6.84 14.14 43.03
N SER A 1077 7.21 13.93 41.76
CA SER A 1077 7.70 15.00 40.88
C SER A 1077 6.63 16.05 40.54
N LEU A 1078 5.34 15.69 40.65
CA LEU A 1078 4.20 16.62 40.48
C LEU A 1078 3.96 17.50 41.73
N GLY A 1079 4.77 17.36 42.79
CA GLY A 1079 4.60 18.06 44.05
C GLY A 1079 3.65 17.38 45.03
N LEU A 1080 3.30 16.11 44.80
CA LEU A 1080 2.55 15.28 45.75
C LEU A 1080 3.53 14.61 46.72
N ALA A 1081 3.16 14.41 47.98
CA ALA A 1081 3.97 13.66 48.94
C ALA A 1081 3.41 12.24 49.11
N ILE A 1082 3.86 11.30 48.28
CA ILE A 1082 3.47 9.89 48.30
C ILE A 1082 4.55 9.07 49.03
N GLU A 1083 4.16 8.52 50.17
CA GLU A 1083 4.99 7.63 50.99
C GLU A 1083 4.26 6.30 51.22
N PRO A 1084 4.85 5.15 50.83
CA PRO A 1084 4.23 3.86 51.10
C PRO A 1084 4.36 3.52 52.59
N LYS A 1085 3.24 3.32 53.28
CA LYS A 1085 3.20 2.91 54.69
C LYS A 1085 3.27 1.40 54.83
N GLY A 1086 4.10 0.91 55.75
CA GLY A 1086 4.23 -0.53 56.05
C GLY A 1086 5.28 -1.29 55.23
N VAL A 1087 6.20 -0.58 54.54
CA VAL A 1087 7.30 -1.19 53.79
C VAL A 1087 8.45 -1.55 54.72
N SER A 1088 8.83 -2.82 54.77
CA SER A 1088 10.12 -3.25 55.35
C SER A 1088 11.21 -3.10 54.29
N PHE A 1089 12.05 -2.07 54.42
CA PHE A 1089 13.27 -1.99 53.62
C PHE A 1089 14.21 -3.12 54.07
N ALA A 1090 14.65 -3.96 53.13
CA ALA A 1090 15.78 -4.85 53.40
C ALA A 1090 16.96 -3.96 53.81
N LYS A 1091 17.52 -4.18 55.01
CA LYS A 1091 18.73 -3.48 55.45
C LYS A 1091 19.82 -3.73 54.41
N GLU A 1092 20.38 -2.67 53.85
CA GLU A 1092 21.63 -2.77 53.09
C GLU A 1092 22.67 -3.41 54.01
N GLU A 1093 23.20 -4.58 53.64
CA GLU A 1093 24.44 -5.06 54.22
C GLU A 1093 25.54 -4.11 53.77
N VAL A 1094 25.86 -3.15 54.65
CA VAL A 1094 27.11 -2.43 54.58
C VAL A 1094 28.21 -3.47 54.74
N ILE A 1095 28.90 -3.81 53.64
CA ILE A 1095 30.17 -4.52 53.70
C ILE A 1095 31.17 -3.54 54.31
N ASN A 1096 31.19 -3.51 55.65
CA ASN A 1096 32.26 -2.88 56.42
C ASN A 1096 33.52 -3.75 56.27
N GLY A 1097 34.26 -3.51 55.19
CA GLY A 1097 35.69 -3.81 55.11
C GLY A 1097 36.45 -2.63 55.71
N THR A 1098 36.99 -2.85 56.91
CA THR A 1098 37.74 -1.92 57.75
C THR A 1098 38.92 -1.24 57.06
N THR A 1099 39.12 0.03 57.43
CA THR A 1099 40.37 0.78 57.47
C THR A 1099 41.60 -0.07 57.83
N GLU A 1100 42.51 -0.25 56.86
CA GLU A 1100 43.92 0.18 56.86
C GLU A 1100 44.43 0.30 55.43
#